data_AF-A0A927CDA0-F1
#
_entry.id   AF-A0A927CDA0-F1
#
_cell.length_a   1.000
_cell.length_b   1.000
_cell.length_c   1.000
_cell.angle_alpha   90.00
_cell.angle_beta   90.00
_cell.angle_gamma   90.00
#
_symmetry.space_group_name_H-M   'P 1'
#
loop_
_entity.id
_entity.type
_entity.pdbx_description
1 polymer ?
#
loop_
_entity_poly.entity_id
_entity_poly.type
_entity_poly.pdbx_seq_one_letter_code
_entity_poly.pdbx_strand_id
1 'polypeptide(L)'
;MYRVCQTWISKYPLIRTAYAVWMWFSLLAFLASLFFMKESRTMVVQYLWSFYVLLQFWFLCRSKTLPWKHTVWFVLAGVFVVVPLNTLTLTTIHAIFGGKTSATWSVAVVTPIFEELWKLLPLGLFVLFSRRATSLSLTDYALIGGATGTGFQLMEELTRRWLNSGALSDKYGYSFTLLGGETIHWDFFTLFPGYFEESLAPSLMTVGHPVHTALIALGIGIACRLRTRLTRWVWLLPALLLLWAILNHAAYNGQYKLPDWVFVLHEWIGDGHTTQPVFLMMLAAALVADYALLNKVRNRLPSLPGERFLNPFTELWNIGSSLLRDRGKFVYGLEFYRGRRELGFNLLYGNEEAAGIQEHVRERTKVFYQTLTAVAMILLAAGLFAGLGTYAAGGDTACFACMFDSLQNWWDRLEWYEQAGIVLGALALSLLFVGFWPALGIAMTVAGIAGSGHQIAGYIRDPRKMLTPENALAIATGIVLSRIPFGRALGWLGQKGRAYVRKLLDRIGSRKPKADVPEKPPSTGKHPNEPRKPDEEAPKKDKTEEETGDGAPPTGKTYNEVEIVDHRGSPLGEFDEIDVEKGIFYEDKTAKGLDRLNPRTGQPTQTPQQFADKQILGKTRTRIQNLAQAAATRPTTNGTPEVPGLDQIKSIRSFVFRLDGNTPELQSAVENSLNQLRREFPDYTFNVIFGGKP
;
A
#
# COMPACT_ATOMS: atom_id res chain seq x y z
N MET A 1 23.95 6.21 -7.43
CA MET A 1 23.00 5.21 -7.98
C MET A 1 21.59 5.77 -8.18
N TYR A 2 20.72 5.95 -7.16
CA TYR A 2 19.28 6.24 -7.36
C TYR A 2 18.97 7.33 -8.42
N ARG A 3 19.62 8.50 -8.34
CA ARG A 3 19.45 9.58 -9.34
C ARG A 3 19.84 9.12 -10.76
N VAL A 4 20.98 8.44 -10.91
CA VAL A 4 21.45 7.89 -12.20
C VAL A 4 20.43 6.92 -12.78
N CYS A 5 19.90 5.99 -11.99
CA CYS A 5 18.86 5.07 -12.43
C CYS A 5 17.58 5.81 -12.86
N GLN A 6 17.15 6.84 -12.12
CA GLN A 6 16.00 7.65 -12.53
C GLN A 6 16.25 8.41 -13.84
N THR A 7 17.42 9.04 -14.01
CA THR A 7 17.81 9.73 -15.26
C THR A 7 17.86 8.77 -16.45
N TRP A 8 18.29 7.52 -16.23
CA TRP A 8 18.29 6.48 -17.26
C TRP A 8 16.86 6.04 -17.63
N ILE A 9 16.00 5.84 -16.63
CA ILE A 9 14.58 5.46 -16.80
C ILE A 9 13.74 6.60 -17.40
N SER A 10 14.11 7.88 -17.21
CA SER A 10 13.49 9.01 -17.90
C SER A 10 13.99 9.16 -19.34
N LYS A 11 15.27 8.85 -19.62
CA LYS A 11 15.85 8.90 -20.96
C LYS A 11 15.26 7.84 -21.91
N TYR A 12 14.84 6.69 -21.38
CA TYR A 12 14.28 5.58 -22.17
C TYR A 12 12.88 5.20 -21.69
N PRO A 13 11.82 5.95 -22.09
CA PRO A 13 10.45 5.68 -21.64
C PRO A 13 9.94 4.29 -22.03
N LEU A 14 10.47 3.70 -23.11
CA LEU A 14 10.23 2.31 -23.50
C LEU A 14 10.50 1.31 -22.37
N ILE A 15 11.49 1.57 -21.50
CA ILE A 15 11.80 0.71 -20.34
C ILE A 15 10.62 0.68 -19.37
N ARG A 16 9.91 1.80 -19.16
CA ARG A 16 8.72 1.84 -18.28
C ARG A 16 7.58 1.02 -18.89
N THR A 17 7.34 1.17 -20.19
CA THR A 17 6.31 0.41 -20.91
C THR A 17 6.62 -1.08 -20.93
N ALA A 18 7.85 -1.46 -21.28
CA ALA A 18 8.30 -2.86 -21.28
C ALA A 18 8.23 -3.48 -19.88
N TYR A 19 8.63 -2.76 -18.83
CA TYR A 19 8.49 -3.21 -17.45
C TYR A 19 7.02 -3.36 -17.04
N ALA A 20 6.15 -2.41 -17.40
CA ALA A 20 4.71 -2.52 -17.12
C ALA A 20 4.07 -3.72 -17.83
N VAL A 21 4.39 -3.93 -19.11
CA VAL A 21 3.95 -5.11 -19.89
C VAL A 21 4.48 -6.39 -19.25
N TRP A 22 5.75 -6.45 -18.88
CA TRP A 22 6.35 -7.61 -18.20
C TRP A 22 5.70 -7.90 -16.85
N MET A 23 5.39 -6.88 -16.05
CA MET A 23 4.70 -7.04 -14.76
C MET A 23 3.27 -7.55 -14.95
N TRP A 24 2.52 -7.04 -15.94
CA TRP A 24 1.18 -7.55 -16.26
C TRP A 24 1.22 -8.97 -16.79
N PHE A 25 2.15 -9.29 -17.69
CA PHE A 25 2.36 -10.65 -18.19
C PHE A 25 2.74 -11.61 -17.06
N SER A 26 3.67 -11.22 -16.20
CA SER A 26 4.10 -12.02 -15.03
C SER A 26 2.95 -12.25 -14.05
N LEU A 27 2.11 -11.24 -13.81
CA LEU A 27 0.92 -11.37 -12.96
C LEU A 27 -0.12 -12.31 -13.59
N LEU A 28 -0.38 -12.19 -14.90
CA LEU A 28 -1.30 -13.09 -15.61
C LEU A 28 -0.79 -14.52 -15.65
N ALA A 29 0.51 -14.72 -15.90
CA ALA A 29 1.17 -16.03 -15.88
C ALA A 29 1.14 -16.65 -14.47
N PHE A 30 1.41 -15.86 -13.42
CA PHE A 30 1.26 -16.30 -12.04
C PHE A 30 -0.17 -16.71 -11.72
N LEU A 31 -1.16 -15.85 -12.02
CA LEU A 31 -2.57 -16.16 -11.79
C LEU A 31 -3.02 -17.43 -12.55
N ALA A 32 -2.62 -17.58 -13.82
CA ALA A 32 -2.89 -18.79 -14.59
C ALA A 32 -2.23 -20.03 -13.95
N SER A 33 -0.98 -19.92 -13.48
CA SER A 33 -0.29 -21.01 -12.80
C SER A 33 -1.01 -21.49 -11.54
N LEU A 34 -1.71 -20.62 -10.81
CA LEU A 34 -2.51 -21.03 -9.64
C LEU A 34 -3.70 -21.92 -9.99
N PHE A 35 -4.25 -21.80 -11.19
CA PHE A 35 -5.31 -22.69 -11.68
C PHE A 35 -4.72 -23.98 -12.26
N PHE A 36 -3.73 -23.88 -13.15
CA PHE A 36 -3.24 -25.02 -13.92
C PHE A 36 -2.14 -25.85 -13.24
N MET A 37 -1.40 -25.29 -12.27
CA MET A 37 -0.25 -25.97 -11.63
C MET A 37 -0.51 -26.18 -10.13
N LYS A 38 -0.36 -27.42 -9.68
CA LYS A 38 -0.50 -27.80 -8.26
C LYS A 38 0.65 -27.22 -7.43
N GLU A 39 1.83 -27.22 -8.02
CA GLU A 39 3.11 -26.76 -7.48
C GLU A 39 3.01 -25.28 -7.08
N SER A 40 2.50 -24.44 -8.00
CA SER A 40 2.30 -23.00 -7.78
C SER A 40 1.40 -22.72 -6.56
N ARG A 41 0.31 -23.48 -6.39
CA ARG A 41 -0.54 -23.38 -5.19
C ARG A 41 0.23 -23.73 -3.91
N THR A 42 1.03 -24.79 -3.92
CA THR A 42 1.85 -25.16 -2.75
C THR A 42 2.95 -24.14 -2.45
N MET A 43 3.49 -23.48 -3.47
CA MET A 43 4.46 -22.39 -3.34
C MET A 43 3.84 -21.14 -2.72
N VAL A 44 2.57 -20.82 -3.01
CA VAL A 44 1.82 -19.77 -2.31
C VAL A 44 1.62 -20.12 -0.83
N VAL A 45 1.39 -21.40 -0.48
CA VAL A 45 1.31 -21.82 0.93
C VAL A 45 2.66 -21.64 1.65
N GLN A 46 3.79 -22.00 1.01
CA GLN A 46 5.12 -21.72 1.58
C GLN A 46 5.39 -20.23 1.76
N TYR A 47 4.97 -19.43 0.77
CA TYR A 47 5.06 -17.99 0.85
C TYR A 47 4.24 -17.42 2.02
N LEU A 48 3.02 -17.91 2.21
CA LEU A 48 2.16 -17.54 3.35
C LEU A 48 2.81 -17.87 4.70
N TRP A 49 3.49 -19.00 4.83
CA TRP A 49 4.20 -19.36 6.05
C TRP A 49 5.42 -18.48 6.31
N SER A 50 6.24 -18.20 5.29
CA SER A 50 7.36 -17.26 5.39
C SER A 50 6.86 -15.85 5.78
N PHE A 51 5.76 -15.41 5.18
CA PHE A 51 5.09 -14.16 5.54
C PHE A 51 4.54 -14.19 6.98
N TYR A 52 4.04 -15.33 7.47
CA TYR A 52 3.60 -15.48 8.86
C TYR A 52 4.77 -15.35 9.86
N VAL A 53 5.94 -15.92 9.58
CA VAL A 53 7.16 -15.69 10.38
C VAL A 53 7.52 -14.19 10.41
N LEU A 54 7.47 -13.52 9.27
CA LEU A 54 7.70 -12.07 9.21
C LEU A 54 6.71 -11.28 10.07
N LEU A 55 5.44 -11.70 10.12
CA LEU A 55 4.43 -11.12 11.02
C LEU A 55 4.75 -11.39 12.50
N GLN A 56 5.26 -12.56 12.86
CA GLN A 56 5.72 -12.86 14.23
C GLN A 56 6.85 -11.90 14.65
N PHE A 57 7.90 -11.73 13.83
CA PHE A 57 8.96 -10.73 14.08
C PHE A 57 8.40 -9.31 14.14
N TRP A 58 7.56 -8.92 13.19
CA TRP A 58 6.94 -7.60 13.14
C TRP A 58 6.08 -7.33 14.38
N PHE A 59 5.40 -8.34 14.93
CA PHE A 59 4.63 -8.20 16.16
C PHE A 59 5.53 -8.08 17.39
N LEU A 60 6.49 -9.00 17.57
CA LEU A 60 7.35 -9.08 18.75
C LEU A 60 8.37 -7.94 18.86
N CYS A 61 8.87 -7.41 17.75
CA CYS A 61 9.76 -6.24 17.73
C CYS A 61 8.97 -4.96 18.06
N ARG A 62 8.59 -4.79 19.33
CA ARG A 62 7.68 -3.73 19.80
C ARG A 62 8.33 -2.36 19.97
N SER A 63 9.66 -2.27 20.05
CA SER A 63 10.39 -0.99 20.03
C SER A 63 10.77 -0.52 18.62
N LYS A 64 10.48 -1.32 17.58
CA LYS A 64 10.82 -1.01 16.18
C LYS A 64 10.43 0.40 15.75
N THR A 65 11.31 0.99 14.96
CA THR A 65 11.17 2.29 14.32
C THR A 65 10.91 2.15 12.83
N LEU A 66 11.41 1.07 12.20
CA LEU A 66 11.31 0.86 10.76
C LEU A 66 9.84 0.68 10.31
N PRO A 67 9.44 1.31 9.18
CA PRO A 67 8.15 1.04 8.56
C PRO A 67 8.16 -0.29 7.81
N TRP A 68 6.98 -0.89 7.62
CA TRP A 68 6.81 -2.17 6.91
C TRP A 68 7.56 -2.22 5.57
N LYS A 69 7.46 -1.16 4.77
CA LYS A 69 8.17 -1.03 3.48
C LYS A 69 9.68 -1.26 3.59
N HIS A 70 10.33 -0.81 4.68
CA HIS A 70 11.77 -1.03 4.86
C HIS A 70 12.08 -2.46 5.29
N THR A 71 11.28 -3.04 6.19
CA THR A 71 11.37 -4.47 6.55
C THR A 71 11.26 -5.37 5.31
N VAL A 72 10.33 -5.09 4.40
CA VAL A 72 10.17 -5.85 3.15
C VAL A 72 11.37 -5.72 2.21
N TRP A 73 12.04 -4.56 2.12
CA TRP A 73 13.29 -4.46 1.35
C TRP A 73 14.38 -5.42 1.87
N PHE A 74 14.42 -5.70 3.18
CA PHE A 74 15.36 -6.68 3.74
C PHE A 74 14.98 -8.14 3.41
N VAL A 75 13.68 -8.45 3.28
CA VAL A 75 13.19 -9.73 2.74
C VAL A 75 13.61 -9.88 1.27
N LEU A 76 13.37 -8.85 0.46
CA LEU A 76 13.77 -8.84 -0.95
C LEU A 76 15.29 -8.93 -1.11
N ALA A 77 16.08 -8.35 -0.21
CA ALA A 77 17.53 -8.53 -0.19
C ALA A 77 17.94 -9.98 0.12
N GLY A 78 17.24 -10.67 1.03
CA GLY A 78 17.44 -12.12 1.25
C GLY A 78 17.22 -12.93 -0.03
N VAL A 79 16.09 -12.71 -0.70
CA VAL A 79 15.69 -13.40 -1.95
C VAL A 79 16.65 -13.10 -3.12
N PHE A 80 16.91 -11.82 -3.39
CA PHE A 80 17.52 -11.37 -4.66
C PHE A 80 19.00 -10.96 -4.55
N VAL A 81 19.57 -10.88 -3.34
CA VAL A 81 20.99 -10.54 -3.14
C VAL A 81 21.71 -11.67 -2.40
N VAL A 82 21.21 -12.10 -1.25
CA VAL A 82 21.91 -13.08 -0.40
C VAL A 82 21.97 -14.46 -1.07
N VAL A 83 20.86 -14.99 -1.58
CA VAL A 83 20.85 -16.31 -2.25
C VAL A 83 21.76 -16.34 -3.50
N PRO A 84 21.65 -15.40 -4.48
CA PRO A 84 22.56 -15.40 -5.63
C PRO A 84 24.03 -15.25 -5.24
N LEU A 85 24.35 -14.45 -4.21
CA LEU A 85 25.72 -14.27 -3.72
C LEU A 85 26.27 -15.54 -3.06
N ASN A 86 25.44 -16.27 -2.31
CA ASN A 86 25.80 -17.58 -1.76
C ASN A 86 26.06 -18.60 -2.87
N THR A 87 25.15 -18.72 -3.85
CA THR A 87 25.33 -19.60 -5.02
C THR A 87 26.61 -19.27 -5.81
N LEU A 88 26.91 -17.98 -6.03
CA LEU A 88 28.15 -17.54 -6.68
C LEU A 88 29.39 -17.90 -5.86
N THR A 89 29.35 -17.68 -4.54
CA THR A 89 30.44 -18.02 -3.61
C THR A 89 30.74 -19.51 -3.64
N LEU A 90 29.71 -20.35 -3.49
CA LEU A 90 29.84 -21.81 -3.55
C LEU A 90 30.36 -22.24 -4.92
N THR A 91 29.80 -21.75 -6.02
CA THR A 91 30.26 -22.11 -7.38
C THR A 91 31.73 -21.73 -7.59
N THR A 92 32.16 -20.57 -7.09
CA THR A 92 33.55 -20.11 -7.16
C THR A 92 34.49 -21.00 -6.34
N ILE A 93 34.08 -21.41 -5.14
CA ILE A 93 34.87 -22.34 -4.29
C ILE A 93 35.06 -23.70 -5.00
N HIS A 94 34.01 -24.27 -5.60
CA HIS A 94 34.15 -25.52 -6.35
C HIS A 94 34.96 -25.36 -7.65
N ALA A 95 34.93 -24.18 -8.28
CA ALA A 95 35.78 -23.90 -9.44
C ALA A 95 37.27 -23.79 -9.07
N ILE A 96 37.60 -23.37 -7.84
CA ILE A 96 38.99 -23.23 -7.36
C ILE A 96 39.52 -24.55 -6.77
N PHE A 97 38.73 -25.22 -5.92
CA PHE A 97 39.17 -26.39 -5.14
C PHE A 97 38.67 -27.73 -5.68
N GLY A 98 37.79 -27.72 -6.69
CA GLY A 98 37.14 -28.91 -7.23
C GLY A 98 36.03 -29.47 -6.34
N GLY A 99 35.54 -30.66 -6.69
CA GLY A 99 34.49 -31.38 -5.96
C GLY A 99 33.08 -31.11 -6.47
N LYS A 100 32.07 -31.58 -5.71
CA LYS A 100 30.64 -31.43 -6.02
C LYS A 100 29.96 -30.64 -4.91
N THR A 101 28.99 -29.80 -5.29
CA THR A 101 28.14 -29.03 -4.35
C THR A 101 27.32 -29.88 -3.40
N SER A 102 27.15 -31.18 -3.69
CA SER A 102 26.49 -32.16 -2.83
C SER A 102 27.41 -32.93 -1.87
N ALA A 103 28.72 -32.64 -1.85
CA ALA A 103 29.66 -33.29 -0.94
C ALA A 103 29.46 -32.81 0.51
N THR A 104 29.67 -33.68 1.51
CA THR A 104 29.43 -33.36 2.93
C THR A 104 30.17 -32.11 3.40
N TRP A 105 31.46 -31.94 3.06
CA TRP A 105 32.23 -30.74 3.44
C TRP A 105 31.66 -29.45 2.83
N SER A 106 31.00 -29.56 1.67
CA SER A 106 30.37 -28.45 0.97
C SER A 106 29.06 -28.08 1.66
N VAL A 107 28.12 -29.03 1.73
CA VAL A 107 26.76 -28.84 2.26
C VAL A 107 26.76 -28.57 3.77
N ALA A 108 27.64 -29.22 4.53
CA ALA A 108 27.61 -29.21 5.99
C ALA A 108 28.68 -28.33 6.66
N VAL A 109 29.64 -27.77 5.91
CA VAL A 109 30.66 -26.87 6.50
C VAL A 109 30.72 -25.55 5.73
N VAL A 110 31.01 -25.59 4.43
CA VAL A 110 31.22 -24.36 3.65
C VAL A 110 29.92 -23.58 3.45
N THR A 111 28.82 -24.26 3.12
CA THR A 111 27.50 -23.63 2.94
C THR A 111 27.03 -22.90 4.21
N PRO A 112 26.95 -23.52 5.41
CA PRO A 112 26.58 -22.83 6.65
C PRO A 112 27.43 -21.58 6.95
N ILE A 113 28.75 -21.64 6.75
CA ILE A 113 29.66 -20.51 7.01
C ILE A 113 29.29 -19.31 6.12
N PHE A 114 29.23 -19.52 4.80
CA PHE A 114 28.98 -18.41 3.88
C PHE A 114 27.53 -17.93 3.91
N GLU A 115 26.58 -18.81 4.20
CA GLU A 115 25.19 -18.42 4.36
C GLU A 115 24.96 -17.49 5.54
N GLU A 116 25.39 -17.88 6.74
CA GLU A 116 25.17 -17.03 7.93
C GLU A 116 25.98 -15.73 7.85
N LEU A 117 27.12 -15.72 7.16
CA LEU A 117 27.85 -14.49 6.82
C LEU A 117 27.09 -13.59 5.83
N TRP A 118 26.64 -14.12 4.69
CA TRP A 118 25.97 -13.32 3.66
C TRP A 118 24.57 -12.87 4.08
N LYS A 119 23.87 -13.61 4.94
CA LYS A 119 22.60 -13.18 5.57
C LYS A 119 22.75 -11.90 6.40
N LEU A 120 23.95 -11.55 6.85
CA LEU A 120 24.26 -10.30 7.55
C LEU A 120 24.60 -9.14 6.61
N LEU A 121 24.86 -9.38 5.32
CA LEU A 121 25.25 -8.34 4.36
C LEU A 121 24.23 -7.18 4.26
N PRO A 122 22.90 -7.40 4.19
CA PRO A 122 21.94 -6.30 4.12
C PRO A 122 21.95 -5.42 5.38
N LEU A 123 22.18 -6.00 6.56
CA LEU A 123 22.37 -5.25 7.80
C LEU A 123 23.67 -4.44 7.76
N GLY A 124 24.79 -5.06 7.35
CA GLY A 124 26.09 -4.39 7.22
C GLY A 124 26.04 -3.20 6.27
N LEU A 125 25.47 -3.39 5.08
CA LEU A 125 25.25 -2.31 4.10
C LEU A 125 24.35 -1.20 4.68
N PHE A 126 23.28 -1.54 5.40
CA PHE A 126 22.44 -0.52 6.03
C PHE A 126 23.20 0.25 7.12
N VAL A 127 24.01 -0.43 7.95
CA VAL A 127 24.78 0.22 9.03
C VAL A 127 25.87 1.14 8.46
N LEU A 128 26.47 0.79 7.33
CA LEU A 128 27.54 1.58 6.69
C LEU A 128 27.01 2.75 5.85
N PHE A 129 25.89 2.59 5.15
CA PHE A 129 25.41 3.57 4.15
C PHE A 129 24.13 4.32 4.53
N SER A 130 23.47 3.95 5.64
CA SER A 130 22.24 4.63 6.08
C SER A 130 22.51 5.66 7.17
N ARG A 131 22.14 6.91 6.90
CA ARG A 131 22.10 8.02 7.87
C ARG A 131 21.30 7.70 9.14
N ARG A 132 20.37 6.74 9.05
CA ARG A 132 19.49 6.28 10.12
C ARG A 132 20.09 5.16 10.98
N ALA A 133 21.23 4.57 10.60
CA ALA A 133 21.82 3.41 11.28
C ALA A 133 22.04 3.63 12.79
N THR A 134 22.39 4.86 13.19
CA THR A 134 22.66 5.24 14.58
C THR A 134 21.41 5.22 15.48
N SER A 135 20.22 5.46 14.92
CA SER A 135 18.94 5.58 15.62
C SER A 135 18.00 4.36 15.50
N LEU A 136 18.48 3.23 14.98
CA LEU A 136 17.77 1.94 15.06
C LEU A 136 17.57 1.49 16.52
N SER A 137 16.38 1.03 16.90
CA SER A 137 16.17 0.35 18.19
C SER A 137 16.88 -1.01 18.25
N LEU A 138 17.06 -1.61 19.42
CA LEU A 138 17.63 -2.97 19.48
C LEU A 138 16.74 -3.98 18.75
N THR A 139 15.42 -3.85 18.85
CA THR A 139 14.51 -4.74 18.11
C THR A 139 14.45 -4.44 16.60
N ASP A 140 14.90 -3.27 16.13
CA ASP A 140 15.09 -3.05 14.69
C ASP A 140 16.23 -3.91 14.13
N TYR A 141 17.33 -4.13 14.88
CA TYR A 141 18.39 -5.06 14.45
C TYR A 141 17.84 -6.49 14.30
N ALA A 142 17.13 -6.98 15.31
CA ALA A 142 16.47 -8.29 15.27
C ALA A 142 15.47 -8.39 14.09
N LEU A 143 14.70 -7.33 13.83
CA LEU A 143 13.74 -7.27 12.72
C LEU A 143 14.41 -7.26 11.35
N ILE A 144 15.54 -6.56 11.18
CA ILE A 144 16.34 -6.59 9.94
C ILE A 144 16.85 -8.01 9.69
N GLY A 145 17.49 -8.62 10.70
CA GLY A 145 18.03 -9.98 10.59
C GLY A 145 16.94 -11.01 10.27
N GLY A 146 15.84 -10.97 11.04
CA GLY A 146 14.68 -11.85 10.82
C GLY A 146 14.06 -11.68 9.44
N ALA A 147 13.96 -10.44 8.94
CA ALA A 147 13.45 -10.17 7.59
C ALA A 147 14.37 -10.73 6.50
N THR A 148 15.69 -10.52 6.59
CA THR A 148 16.63 -11.08 5.62
C THR A 148 16.69 -12.60 5.66
N GLY A 149 16.72 -13.22 6.85
CA GLY A 149 16.62 -14.67 7.00
C GLY A 149 15.29 -15.23 6.47
N THR A 150 14.19 -14.49 6.59
CA THR A 150 12.88 -14.88 6.00
C THR A 150 12.93 -14.86 4.49
N GLY A 151 13.56 -13.84 3.89
CA GLY A 151 13.76 -13.78 2.45
C GLY A 151 14.63 -14.91 1.91
N PHE A 152 15.69 -15.25 2.64
CA PHE A 152 16.55 -16.38 2.30
C PHE A 152 15.78 -17.71 2.34
N GLN A 153 15.18 -18.04 3.48
CA GLN A 153 14.43 -19.29 3.68
C GLN A 153 13.24 -19.41 2.71
N LEU A 154 12.56 -18.31 2.38
CA LEU A 154 11.52 -18.29 1.35
C LEU A 154 12.06 -18.81 0.01
N MET A 155 13.19 -18.24 -0.46
CA MET A 155 13.75 -18.58 -1.77
C MET A 155 14.31 -20.00 -1.81
N GLU A 156 14.95 -20.43 -0.72
CA GLU A 156 15.43 -21.78 -0.55
C GLU A 156 14.29 -22.80 -0.63
N GLU A 157 13.22 -22.60 0.14
CA GLU A 157 12.08 -23.52 0.18
C GLU A 157 11.28 -23.54 -1.12
N LEU A 158 11.16 -22.40 -1.80
CA LEU A 158 10.59 -22.35 -3.15
C LEU A 158 11.44 -23.15 -4.16
N THR A 159 12.77 -23.05 -4.05
CA THR A 159 13.71 -23.79 -4.91
C THR A 159 13.68 -25.29 -4.61
N ARG A 160 13.69 -25.68 -3.33
CA ARG A 160 13.57 -27.07 -2.85
C ARG A 160 12.27 -27.71 -3.36
N ARG A 161 11.15 -27.00 -3.26
CA ARG A 161 9.84 -27.43 -3.80
C ARG A 161 9.78 -27.52 -5.32
N TRP A 162 10.46 -26.62 -6.04
CA TRP A 162 10.54 -26.67 -7.51
C TRP A 162 11.31 -27.92 -7.97
N LEU A 163 12.48 -28.17 -7.36
CA LEU A 163 13.36 -29.30 -7.71
C LEU A 163 12.81 -30.67 -7.27
N ASN A 164 12.04 -30.74 -6.19
CA ASN A 164 11.47 -31.99 -5.65
C ASN A 164 10.06 -32.32 -6.21
N SER A 165 9.70 -31.80 -7.38
CA SER A 165 8.41 -32.07 -8.04
C SER A 165 8.44 -33.39 -8.83
N GLY A 166 7.40 -34.23 -8.69
CA GLY A 166 7.29 -35.52 -9.39
C GLY A 166 6.55 -36.62 -8.61
N ALA A 167 6.51 -37.83 -9.18
CA ALA A 167 5.64 -38.95 -8.75
C ALA A 167 5.80 -39.42 -7.28
N LEU A 168 6.93 -39.12 -6.63
CA LEU A 168 7.14 -39.38 -5.20
C LEU A 168 6.40 -38.38 -4.30
N SER A 169 6.36 -37.10 -4.69
CA SER A 169 5.62 -36.03 -4.00
C SER A 169 4.10 -36.28 -4.09
N ASP A 170 3.61 -36.80 -5.22
CA ASP A 170 2.20 -37.12 -5.41
C ASP A 170 1.67 -38.28 -4.54
N LYS A 171 2.54 -39.19 -4.08
CA LYS A 171 2.13 -40.39 -3.33
C LYS A 171 2.03 -40.18 -1.82
N TYR A 172 2.83 -39.28 -1.26
CA TYR A 172 2.93 -39.05 0.19
C TYR A 172 2.62 -37.61 0.61
N GLY A 173 2.78 -36.65 -0.31
CA GLY A 173 2.62 -35.23 -0.04
C GLY A 173 3.83 -34.62 0.68
N TYR A 174 4.09 -33.34 0.41
CA TYR A 174 5.21 -32.58 0.98
C TYR A 174 5.15 -32.41 2.52
N SER A 175 4.11 -32.89 3.20
CA SER A 175 3.92 -32.72 4.66
C SER A 175 3.72 -34.02 5.44
N PHE A 176 3.87 -35.20 4.80
CA PHE A 176 3.86 -36.48 5.50
C PHE A 176 4.71 -37.52 4.75
N THR A 177 5.73 -38.05 5.42
CA THR A 177 6.31 -39.35 5.07
C THR A 177 6.25 -40.24 6.31
N LEU A 178 5.74 -41.46 6.14
CA LEU A 178 5.58 -42.44 7.23
C LEU A 178 6.93 -42.91 7.81
N LEU A 179 8.05 -42.53 7.17
CA LEU A 179 9.42 -42.98 7.45
C LEU A 179 10.49 -41.89 7.22
N GLY A 180 10.18 -40.60 7.47
CA GLY A 180 11.18 -39.50 7.56
C GLY A 180 11.33 -38.60 6.31
N GLY A 181 11.79 -37.36 6.51
CA GLY A 181 12.05 -36.37 5.47
C GLY A 181 11.68 -34.92 5.84
N GLU A 182 12.63 -33.99 5.79
CA GLU A 182 12.54 -32.57 6.23
C GLU A 182 11.15 -31.87 6.07
N THR A 183 10.49 -31.53 7.18
CA THR A 183 9.40 -30.54 7.17
C THR A 183 9.44 -29.63 8.39
N ILE A 184 9.31 -28.31 8.17
CA ILE A 184 8.85 -27.42 9.23
C ILE A 184 7.39 -27.76 9.53
N HIS A 185 7.12 -28.18 10.77
CA HIS A 185 5.75 -28.31 11.26
C HIS A 185 5.16 -26.91 11.52
N TRP A 186 4.55 -26.39 10.47
CA TRP A 186 3.86 -25.11 10.50
C TRP A 186 2.51 -25.21 11.23
N ASP A 187 2.41 -24.53 12.36
CA ASP A 187 1.16 -24.31 13.09
C ASP A 187 1.01 -22.83 13.46
N PHE A 188 -0.24 -22.35 13.53
CA PHE A 188 -0.58 -20.97 13.85
C PHE A 188 -0.24 -20.57 15.29
N PHE A 189 -0.02 -21.51 16.21
CA PHE A 189 0.38 -21.23 17.58
C PHE A 189 1.87 -21.49 17.84
N THR A 190 2.58 -22.05 16.87
CA THR A 190 4.03 -22.27 16.98
C THR A 190 4.79 -20.99 16.62
N LEU A 191 5.48 -20.46 17.63
CA LEU A 191 6.39 -19.32 17.48
C LEU A 191 7.70 -19.80 16.85
N PHE A 192 8.08 -19.21 15.72
CA PHE A 192 9.34 -19.49 15.01
C PHE A 192 9.68 -20.98 14.83
N PRO A 193 8.85 -21.76 14.10
CA PRO A 193 9.06 -23.20 13.96
C PRO A 193 10.39 -23.52 13.25
N GLY A 194 11.01 -24.61 13.68
CA GLY A 194 12.28 -25.12 13.16
C GLY A 194 12.14 -26.39 12.33
N TYR A 195 13.28 -26.94 11.94
CA TYR A 195 13.44 -28.22 11.26
C TYR A 195 13.94 -29.28 12.24
N PHE A 196 13.50 -30.53 12.05
CA PHE A 196 13.92 -31.69 12.83
C PHE A 196 14.67 -32.69 11.94
N GLU A 197 15.59 -33.45 12.51
CA GLU A 197 16.31 -34.49 11.78
C GLU A 197 15.40 -35.60 11.22
N GLU A 198 15.87 -36.31 10.20
CA GLU A 198 15.11 -37.37 9.52
C GLU A 198 15.07 -38.68 10.33
N SER A 199 14.35 -38.67 11.45
CA SER A 199 14.25 -39.78 12.41
C SER A 199 12.81 -40.05 12.86
N LEU A 200 12.53 -41.29 13.29
CA LEU A 200 11.29 -41.65 14.00
C LEU A 200 11.19 -41.00 15.39
N ALA A 201 12.33 -40.64 15.97
CA ALA A 201 12.45 -39.89 17.21
C ALA A 201 13.58 -38.86 17.04
N PRO A 202 13.29 -37.66 16.49
CA PRO A 202 14.31 -36.65 16.25
C PRO A 202 14.86 -36.10 17.57
N SER A 203 16.16 -36.28 17.75
CA SER A 203 17.00 -35.79 18.84
C SER A 203 17.66 -34.44 18.52
N LEU A 204 17.81 -34.14 17.22
CA LEU A 204 18.43 -32.92 16.71
C LEU A 204 17.41 -32.02 16.00
N MET A 205 17.49 -30.70 16.26
CA MET A 205 16.75 -29.69 15.50
C MET A 205 17.64 -28.51 15.08
N THR A 206 17.18 -27.72 14.11
CA THR A 206 17.67 -26.36 13.88
C THR A 206 16.52 -25.38 13.79
N VAL A 207 16.68 -24.18 14.32
CA VAL A 207 15.73 -23.08 14.11
C VAL A 207 15.84 -22.57 12.67
N GLY A 208 14.74 -22.04 12.12
CA GLY A 208 14.78 -21.45 10.77
C GLY A 208 15.75 -20.26 10.68
N HIS A 209 16.30 -20.03 9.49
CA HIS A 209 17.25 -18.92 9.21
C HIS A 209 16.83 -17.52 9.71
N PRO A 210 15.53 -17.13 9.76
CA PRO A 210 15.08 -15.91 10.43
C PRO A 210 15.58 -15.78 11.87
N VAL A 211 15.57 -16.87 12.64
CA VAL A 211 15.95 -16.85 14.06
C VAL A 211 17.46 -16.74 14.23
N HIS A 212 18.25 -17.54 13.49
CA HIS A 212 19.72 -17.42 13.48
C HIS A 212 20.15 -16.01 13.08
N THR A 213 19.64 -15.50 11.95
CA THR A 213 20.00 -14.17 11.45
C THR A 213 19.56 -13.07 12.43
N ALA A 214 18.37 -13.17 13.03
CA ALA A 214 17.88 -12.20 14.02
C ALA A 214 18.69 -12.21 15.33
N LEU A 215 19.13 -13.39 15.79
CA LEU A 215 19.95 -13.58 16.98
C LEU A 215 21.31 -12.88 16.81
N ILE A 216 22.00 -13.16 15.70
CA ILE A 216 23.31 -12.53 15.40
C ILE A 216 23.13 -11.02 15.22
N ALA A 217 22.12 -10.59 14.45
CA ALA A 217 21.83 -9.18 14.23
C ALA A 217 21.55 -8.43 15.55
N LEU A 218 20.78 -9.03 16.47
CA LEU A 218 20.53 -8.48 17.79
C LEU A 218 21.83 -8.38 18.62
N GLY A 219 22.70 -9.39 18.54
CA GLY A 219 24.06 -9.35 19.11
C GLY A 219 24.89 -8.19 18.58
N ILE A 220 24.85 -7.92 17.27
CA ILE A 220 25.50 -6.75 16.63
C ILE A 220 24.88 -5.45 17.16
N GLY A 221 23.56 -5.38 17.31
CA GLY A 221 22.86 -4.23 17.89
C GLY A 221 23.29 -3.93 19.33
N ILE A 222 23.32 -4.96 20.18
CA ILE A 222 23.82 -4.89 21.56
C ILE A 222 25.28 -4.41 21.56
N ALA A 223 26.11 -4.95 20.68
CA ALA A 223 27.52 -4.56 20.59
C ALA A 223 27.70 -3.09 20.18
N CYS A 224 26.99 -2.65 19.15
CA CYS A 224 26.92 -1.24 18.74
C CYS A 224 26.48 -0.30 19.87
N ARG A 225 25.54 -0.74 20.72
CA ARG A 225 25.00 0.05 21.85
C ARG A 225 25.93 0.11 23.06
N LEU A 226 26.68 -0.95 23.34
CA LEU A 226 27.52 -1.05 24.55
C LEU A 226 29.01 -0.73 24.33
N ARG A 227 29.48 -0.61 23.08
CA ARG A 227 30.88 -0.32 22.72
C ARG A 227 31.52 0.92 23.37
N THR A 228 30.72 1.86 23.88
CA THR A 228 31.20 3.08 24.57
C THR A 228 31.17 2.98 26.10
N ARG A 229 30.55 1.93 26.66
CA ARG A 229 30.42 1.71 28.11
C ARG A 229 31.18 0.50 28.62
N LEU A 230 31.48 -0.44 27.73
CA LEU A 230 32.18 -1.68 28.00
C LEU A 230 33.41 -1.79 27.09
N THR A 231 34.32 -2.70 27.44
CA THR A 231 35.54 -2.99 26.70
C THR A 231 35.29 -3.53 25.29
N ARG A 232 36.32 -3.47 24.43
CA ARG A 232 36.31 -4.03 23.05
C ARG A 232 35.80 -5.48 22.96
N TRP A 233 35.96 -6.26 24.03
CA TRP A 233 35.42 -7.63 24.20
C TRP A 233 33.92 -7.78 23.92
N VAL A 234 33.12 -6.71 23.95
CA VAL A 234 31.70 -6.75 23.57
C VAL A 234 31.48 -7.28 22.15
N TRP A 235 32.44 -7.10 21.23
CA TRP A 235 32.37 -7.66 19.87
C TRP A 235 32.55 -9.18 19.81
N LEU A 236 32.95 -9.85 20.90
CA LEU A 236 32.88 -11.31 20.98
C LEU A 236 31.44 -11.82 20.95
N LEU A 237 30.47 -11.08 21.48
CA LEU A 237 29.07 -11.52 21.53
C LEU A 237 28.51 -11.85 20.13
N PRO A 238 28.50 -10.95 19.14
CA PRO A 238 28.02 -11.29 17.80
C PRO A 238 28.88 -12.35 17.09
N ALA A 239 30.19 -12.44 17.39
CA ALA A 239 31.05 -13.49 16.82
C ALA A 239 30.70 -14.88 17.37
N LEU A 240 30.48 -15.01 18.68
CA LEU A 240 30.05 -16.26 19.32
C LEU A 240 28.65 -16.69 18.86
N LEU A 241 27.72 -15.74 18.69
CA LEU A 241 26.38 -16.03 18.16
C LEU A 241 26.42 -16.47 16.68
N LEU A 242 27.34 -15.91 15.88
CA LEU A 242 27.57 -16.36 14.50
C LEU A 242 28.16 -17.78 14.47
N LEU A 243 29.18 -18.06 15.28
CA LEU A 243 29.76 -19.41 15.39
C LEU A 243 28.73 -20.45 15.86
N TRP A 244 27.85 -20.07 16.78
CA TRP A 244 26.73 -20.91 17.20
C TRP A 244 25.75 -21.18 16.04
N ALA A 245 25.28 -20.15 15.34
CA ALA A 245 24.39 -20.34 14.18
C ALA A 245 25.02 -21.25 13.10
N ILE A 246 26.31 -21.05 12.81
CA ILE A 246 27.09 -21.90 11.90
C ILE A 246 27.14 -23.34 12.42
N LEU A 247 27.40 -23.57 13.72
CA LEU A 247 27.46 -24.92 14.30
C LEU A 247 26.12 -25.65 14.25
N ASN A 248 25.01 -25.00 14.63
CA ASN A 248 23.66 -25.56 14.49
C ASN A 248 23.36 -25.98 13.05
N HIS A 249 23.63 -25.06 12.11
CA HIS A 249 23.33 -25.25 10.69
C HIS A 249 24.26 -26.32 10.07
N ALA A 250 25.53 -26.38 10.48
CA ALA A 250 26.46 -27.44 10.10
C ALA A 250 26.03 -28.81 10.63
N ALA A 251 25.69 -28.92 11.91
CA ALA A 251 25.23 -30.15 12.54
C ALA A 251 23.95 -30.68 11.87
N TYR A 252 22.98 -29.81 11.57
CA TYR A 252 21.76 -30.17 10.86
C TYR A 252 22.01 -30.60 9.40
N ASN A 253 22.81 -29.84 8.63
CA ASN A 253 23.10 -30.18 7.23
C ASN A 253 23.98 -31.43 7.08
N GLY A 254 24.84 -31.69 8.07
CA GLY A 254 25.69 -32.86 8.12
C GLY A 254 24.97 -34.11 8.59
N GLN A 255 24.14 -33.98 9.61
CA GLN A 255 23.63 -35.09 10.42
C GLN A 255 24.80 -36.02 10.81
N TYR A 256 24.53 -37.32 10.97
CA TYR A 256 25.49 -38.40 11.25
C TYR A 256 26.68 -38.56 10.25
N LYS A 257 26.92 -37.61 9.33
CA LYS A 257 28.06 -37.59 8.38
C LYS A 257 29.19 -36.65 8.80
N LEU A 258 29.03 -35.86 9.87
CA LEU A 258 30.11 -35.07 10.47
C LEU A 258 30.80 -35.83 11.63
N PRO A 259 32.04 -35.48 11.99
CA PRO A 259 32.75 -36.14 13.10
C PRO A 259 32.06 -35.93 14.46
N ASP A 260 32.10 -36.95 15.33
CA ASP A 260 31.44 -36.99 16.63
C ASP A 260 31.71 -35.76 17.52
N TRP A 261 32.92 -35.19 17.47
CA TRP A 261 33.27 -33.99 18.25
C TRP A 261 32.41 -32.77 17.90
N VAL A 262 31.88 -32.69 16.67
CA VAL A 262 30.95 -31.64 16.25
C VAL A 262 29.61 -31.81 16.99
N PHE A 263 29.15 -33.05 17.13
CA PHE A 263 27.91 -33.37 17.85
C PHE A 263 28.05 -33.20 19.35
N VAL A 264 29.20 -33.52 19.95
CA VAL A 264 29.48 -33.20 21.36
C VAL A 264 29.41 -31.69 21.62
N LEU A 265 29.94 -30.86 20.71
CA LEU A 265 29.81 -29.40 20.83
C LEU A 265 28.38 -28.91 20.59
N HIS A 266 27.62 -29.59 19.73
CA HIS A 266 26.21 -29.30 19.45
C HIS A 266 25.29 -29.66 20.64
N GLU A 267 25.57 -30.77 21.32
CA GLU A 267 24.91 -31.18 22.56
C GLU A 267 25.13 -30.15 23.69
N TRP A 268 26.34 -29.59 23.79
CA TRP A 268 26.65 -28.56 24.80
C TRP A 268 25.88 -27.25 24.61
N ILE A 269 25.47 -26.94 23.38
CA ILE A 269 24.55 -25.83 23.06
C ILE A 269 23.08 -26.29 23.00
N GLY A 270 22.80 -27.52 23.41
CA GLY A 270 21.47 -28.11 23.56
C GLY A 270 20.75 -28.36 22.24
N ASP A 271 21.46 -28.96 21.29
CA ASP A 271 20.96 -29.55 20.04
C ASP A 271 20.00 -28.67 19.22
N GLY A 272 20.34 -27.38 19.14
CA GLY A 272 19.53 -26.34 18.49
C GLY A 272 18.27 -25.91 19.28
N HIS A 273 17.75 -26.75 20.17
CA HIS A 273 16.55 -26.48 20.99
C HIS A 273 16.68 -25.21 21.83
N THR A 274 17.87 -24.86 22.32
CA THR A 274 18.07 -23.68 23.19
C THR A 274 18.13 -22.35 22.43
N THR A 275 18.38 -22.38 21.11
CA THR A 275 18.62 -21.16 20.30
C THR A 275 17.41 -20.24 20.24
N GLN A 276 16.19 -20.80 20.08
CA GLN A 276 14.95 -20.02 20.12
C GLN A 276 14.68 -19.41 21.52
N PRO A 277 14.68 -20.17 22.63
CA PRO A 277 14.58 -19.61 23.97
C PRO A 277 15.59 -18.49 24.25
N VAL A 278 16.87 -18.67 23.89
CA VAL A 278 17.90 -17.65 24.09
C VAL A 278 17.64 -16.40 23.26
N PHE A 279 17.24 -16.55 21.99
CA PHE A 279 16.82 -15.42 21.16
C PHE A 279 15.64 -14.66 21.78
N LEU A 280 14.61 -15.36 22.28
CA LEU A 280 13.43 -14.75 22.89
C LEU A 280 13.78 -14.02 24.21
N MET A 281 14.66 -14.59 25.04
CA MET A 281 15.17 -13.91 26.24
C MET A 281 15.96 -12.64 25.89
N MET A 282 16.84 -12.71 24.89
CA MET A 282 17.56 -11.53 24.40
C MET A 282 16.63 -10.47 23.82
N LEU A 283 15.60 -10.87 23.06
CA LEU A 283 14.62 -9.96 22.48
C LEU A 283 13.76 -9.28 23.56
N ALA A 284 13.37 -10.00 24.60
CA ALA A 284 12.67 -9.45 25.76
C ALA A 284 13.55 -8.46 26.55
N ALA A 285 14.81 -8.82 26.83
CA ALA A 285 15.77 -7.92 27.49
C ALA A 285 16.04 -6.65 26.67
N ALA A 286 16.18 -6.79 25.34
CA ALA A 286 16.32 -5.69 24.40
C ALA A 286 15.10 -4.76 24.40
N LEU A 287 13.89 -5.31 24.41
CA LEU A 287 12.65 -4.55 24.48
C LEU A 287 12.53 -3.77 25.80
N VAL A 288 12.87 -4.39 26.93
CA VAL A 288 12.90 -3.73 28.24
C VAL A 288 13.93 -2.60 28.26
N ALA A 289 15.15 -2.85 27.77
CA ALA A 289 16.20 -1.85 27.67
C ALA A 289 15.78 -0.66 26.80
N ASP A 290 15.23 -0.92 25.61
CA ASP A 290 14.74 0.09 24.67
C ASP A 290 13.69 1.02 25.32
N TYR A 291 12.65 0.47 25.99
CA TYR A 291 11.65 1.31 26.66
C TYR A 291 12.19 1.98 27.93
N ALA A 292 13.10 1.36 28.67
CA ALA A 292 13.77 2.01 29.80
C ALA A 292 14.59 3.24 29.34
N LEU A 293 15.25 3.16 28.18
CA LEU A 293 15.97 4.26 27.56
C LEU A 293 15.04 5.35 27.03
N LEU A 294 13.97 4.98 26.32
CA LEU A 294 12.95 5.94 25.85
C LEU A 294 12.31 6.73 26.99
N ASN A 295 12.08 6.11 28.16
CA ASN A 295 11.55 6.82 29.32
C ASN A 295 12.52 7.88 29.89
N LYS A 296 13.84 7.74 29.72
CA LYS A 296 14.82 8.77 30.12
C LYS A 296 14.68 10.07 29.33
N VAL A 297 14.22 9.97 28.08
CA VAL A 297 13.97 11.13 27.20
C VAL A 297 12.48 11.48 27.06
N ARG A 298 11.58 10.83 27.81
CA ARG A 298 10.11 11.00 27.75
C ARG A 298 9.68 12.47 27.75
N ASN A 299 10.30 13.31 28.58
CA ASN A 299 9.94 14.72 28.72
C ASN A 299 10.24 15.57 27.46
N ARG A 300 11.00 15.04 26.48
CA ARG A 300 11.26 15.64 25.17
C ARG A 300 10.42 15.03 24.03
N LEU A 301 9.58 14.04 24.34
CA LEU A 301 8.76 13.29 23.39
C LEU A 301 7.26 13.65 23.54
N PRO A 302 6.46 13.55 22.47
CA PRO A 302 5.03 13.75 22.56
C PRO A 302 4.37 12.63 23.38
N SER A 303 3.66 13.01 24.44
CA SER A 303 2.88 12.14 25.32
C SER A 303 1.39 12.29 25.03
N LEU A 304 0.63 11.20 25.20
CA LEU A 304 -0.82 11.24 25.16
C LEU A 304 -1.39 11.72 26.51
N PRO A 305 -2.62 12.27 26.55
CA PRO A 305 -3.25 12.68 27.81
C PRO A 305 -3.28 11.54 28.83
N GLY A 306 -2.74 11.80 30.03
CA GLY A 306 -2.66 10.82 31.12
C GLY A 306 -1.51 9.79 31.01
N GLU A 307 -0.68 9.83 29.96
CA GLU A 307 0.40 8.86 29.75
C GLU A 307 1.61 9.15 30.67
N ARG A 308 1.67 8.46 31.82
CA ARG A 308 2.77 8.62 32.78
C ARG A 308 4.08 7.95 32.34
N PHE A 309 4.02 6.79 31.70
CA PHE A 309 5.21 6.03 31.29
C PHE A 309 5.02 5.40 29.91
N LEU A 310 6.07 5.46 29.08
CA LEU A 310 6.09 4.81 27.77
C LEU A 310 6.30 3.31 27.99
N ASN A 311 5.40 2.45 27.53
CA ASN A 311 5.55 1.01 27.66
C ASN A 311 4.88 0.27 26.48
N PRO A 312 5.38 -0.90 26.05
CA PRO A 312 4.91 -1.55 24.84
C PRO A 312 3.47 -2.07 24.95
N PHE A 313 2.99 -2.35 26.16
CA PHE A 313 1.67 -2.93 26.41
C PHE A 313 0.55 -1.92 26.26
N THR A 314 0.66 -0.71 26.83
CA THR A 314 -0.35 0.34 26.62
C THR A 314 -0.36 0.84 25.18
N GLU A 315 0.81 0.92 24.52
CA GLU A 315 0.85 1.23 23.09
C GLU A 315 0.12 0.16 22.27
N LEU A 316 0.38 -1.13 22.54
CA LEU A 316 -0.29 -2.24 21.86
C LEU A 316 -1.81 -2.26 22.13
N TRP A 317 -2.22 -2.06 23.38
CA TRP A 317 -3.63 -1.97 23.78
C TRP A 317 -4.35 -0.81 23.10
N ASN A 318 -3.73 0.37 23.06
CA ASN A 318 -4.31 1.54 22.40
C ASN A 318 -4.42 1.34 20.88
N ILE A 319 -3.42 0.71 20.24
CA ILE A 319 -3.48 0.33 18.83
C ILE A 319 -4.61 -0.70 18.60
N GLY A 320 -4.66 -1.78 19.38
CA GLY A 320 -5.66 -2.85 19.25
C GLY A 320 -7.09 -2.35 19.51
N SER A 321 -7.30 -1.56 20.56
CA SER A 321 -8.58 -0.90 20.83
C SER A 321 -8.96 0.07 19.71
N SER A 322 -8.00 0.75 19.08
CA SER A 322 -8.29 1.61 17.93
C SER A 322 -8.67 0.79 16.70
N LEU A 323 -8.01 -0.34 16.43
CA LEU A 323 -8.37 -1.23 15.30
C LEU A 323 -9.84 -1.68 15.36
N LEU A 324 -10.33 -1.97 16.56
CA LEU A 324 -11.70 -2.43 16.81
C LEU A 324 -12.74 -1.29 16.85
N ARG A 325 -12.38 -0.12 17.40
CA ARG A 325 -13.33 0.99 17.65
C ARG A 325 -13.28 2.14 16.63
N ASP A 326 -12.09 2.43 16.10
CA ASP A 326 -11.84 3.59 15.25
C ASP A 326 -10.64 3.33 14.31
N ARG A 327 -10.96 2.80 13.12
CA ARG A 327 -9.96 2.43 12.10
C ARG A 327 -9.16 3.63 11.59
N GLY A 328 -9.66 4.86 11.74
CA GLY A 328 -8.90 6.07 11.45
C GLY A 328 -7.79 6.30 12.48
N LYS A 329 -8.15 6.31 13.77
CA LYS A 329 -7.20 6.42 14.88
C LYS A 329 -6.17 5.29 14.89
N PHE A 330 -6.50 4.09 14.43
CA PHE A 330 -5.55 2.99 14.30
C PHE A 330 -4.34 3.34 13.40
N VAL A 331 -4.58 3.95 12.23
CA VAL A 331 -3.51 4.33 11.30
C VAL A 331 -2.63 5.43 11.87
N TYR A 332 -3.25 6.50 12.38
CA TYR A 332 -2.52 7.58 13.03
C TYR A 332 -1.77 7.11 14.28
N GLY A 333 -2.33 6.17 15.05
CA GLY A 333 -1.69 5.55 16.20
C GLY A 333 -0.44 4.75 15.81
N LEU A 334 -0.53 3.88 14.80
CA LEU A 334 0.63 3.14 14.28
C LEU A 334 1.79 4.06 13.89
N GLU A 335 1.50 5.13 13.14
CA GLU A 335 2.50 6.10 12.72
C GLU A 335 3.02 6.96 13.89
N PHE A 336 2.14 7.41 14.79
CA PHE A 336 2.48 8.19 15.98
C PHE A 336 3.44 7.43 16.90
N TYR A 337 3.09 6.22 17.33
CA TYR A 337 3.93 5.44 18.25
C TYR A 337 5.27 5.08 17.62
N ARG A 338 5.30 4.80 16.30
CA ARG A 338 6.54 4.52 15.57
C ARG A 338 7.41 5.77 15.41
N GLY A 339 6.85 6.90 15.01
CA GLY A 339 7.54 8.19 14.91
C GLY A 339 8.06 8.69 16.25
N ARG A 340 7.31 8.47 17.34
CA ARG A 340 7.75 8.76 18.71
C ARG A 340 8.97 7.94 19.13
N ARG A 341 8.97 6.63 18.87
CA ARG A 341 10.14 5.77 19.13
C ARG A 341 11.35 6.21 18.30
N GLU A 342 11.14 6.47 17.01
CA GLU A 342 12.17 6.97 16.09
C GLU A 342 12.77 8.30 16.58
N LEU A 343 11.94 9.27 17.00
CA LEU A 343 12.41 10.51 17.61
C LEU A 343 13.20 10.26 18.90
N GLY A 344 12.74 9.35 19.75
CA GLY A 344 13.43 8.98 21.00
C GLY A 344 14.82 8.38 20.78
N PHE A 345 14.96 7.45 19.84
CA PHE A 345 16.26 6.88 19.51
C PHE A 345 17.18 7.85 18.75
N ASN A 346 16.65 8.76 17.94
CA ASN A 346 17.43 9.89 17.41
C ASN A 346 17.97 10.78 18.55
N LEU A 347 17.15 11.14 19.54
CA LEU A 347 17.60 11.95 20.70
C LEU A 347 18.61 11.24 21.62
N LEU A 348 18.59 9.90 21.66
CA LEU A 348 19.48 9.09 22.50
C LEU A 348 20.82 8.76 21.81
N TYR A 349 20.81 8.60 20.49
CA TYR A 349 21.89 7.92 19.75
C TYR A 349 22.18 8.48 18.36
N GLY A 350 21.37 9.39 17.83
CA GLY A 350 21.59 9.98 16.51
C GLY A 350 22.90 10.75 16.45
N ASN A 351 23.67 10.53 15.39
CA ASN A 351 24.76 11.43 15.00
C ASN A 351 24.20 12.69 14.34
N GLU A 352 25.05 13.68 14.04
CA GLU A 352 24.65 14.93 13.38
C GLU A 352 23.89 14.70 12.06
N GLU A 353 24.24 13.65 11.33
CA GLU A 353 23.58 13.27 10.07
C GLU A 353 22.15 12.73 10.27
N ALA A 354 21.88 12.08 11.41
CA ALA A 354 20.52 11.69 11.82
C ALA A 354 19.74 12.88 12.41
N ALA A 355 20.42 13.80 13.11
CA ALA A 355 19.82 15.01 13.66
C ALA A 355 19.23 15.92 12.55
N GLY A 356 19.82 15.95 11.36
CA GLY A 356 19.28 16.66 10.19
C GLY A 356 17.90 16.17 9.70
N ILE A 357 17.44 14.99 10.14
CA ILE A 357 16.11 14.43 9.82
C ILE A 357 15.09 14.70 10.96
N GLN A 358 15.57 15.16 12.12
CA GLN A 358 14.81 15.25 13.37
C GLN A 358 13.59 16.18 13.28
N GLU A 359 13.73 17.37 12.66
CA GLU A 359 12.59 18.30 12.50
C GLU A 359 11.48 17.69 11.65
N HIS A 360 11.83 17.10 10.50
CA HIS A 360 10.85 16.53 9.58
C HIS A 360 10.06 15.36 10.21
N VAL A 361 10.70 14.56 11.07
CA VAL A 361 10.00 13.51 11.87
C VAL A 361 9.14 14.13 12.97
N ARG A 362 9.61 15.22 13.62
CA ARG A 362 8.89 15.93 14.67
C ARG A 362 7.62 16.62 14.16
N GLU A 363 7.70 17.30 13.02
CA GLU A 363 6.55 17.93 12.36
C GLU A 363 5.51 16.89 11.95
N ARG A 364 5.93 15.83 11.25
CA ARG A 364 5.05 14.74 10.83
C ARG A 364 4.31 14.11 12.02
N THR A 365 5.02 13.90 13.14
CA THR A 365 4.43 13.36 14.38
C THR A 365 3.44 14.36 15.03
N LYS A 366 3.73 15.66 14.98
CA LYS A 366 2.86 16.72 15.51
C LYS A 366 1.56 16.87 14.70
N VAL A 367 1.65 16.80 13.37
CA VAL A 367 0.46 16.82 12.48
C VAL A 367 -0.45 15.64 12.79
N PHE A 368 0.08 14.41 12.86
CA PHE A 368 -0.72 13.23 13.17
C PHE A 368 -1.39 13.29 14.55
N TYR A 369 -0.72 13.86 15.56
CA TYR A 369 -1.34 14.09 16.88
C TYR A 369 -2.57 15.02 16.78
N GLN A 370 -2.45 16.15 16.07
CA GLN A 370 -3.54 17.12 15.91
C GLN A 370 -4.75 16.54 15.15
N THR A 371 -4.51 15.74 14.11
CA THR A 371 -5.60 15.07 13.35
C THR A 371 -6.36 14.05 14.21
N LEU A 372 -5.66 13.31 15.07
CA LEU A 372 -6.23 12.26 15.93
C LEU A 372 -7.23 12.84 16.94
N THR A 373 -6.96 14.05 17.47
CA THR A 373 -7.90 14.81 18.32
C THR A 373 -9.13 15.32 17.56
N ALA A 374 -8.99 15.82 16.33
CA ALA A 374 -10.12 16.37 15.56
C ALA A 374 -11.13 15.28 15.14
N VAL A 375 -10.63 14.12 14.68
CA VAL A 375 -11.47 12.99 14.25
C VAL A 375 -12.32 12.43 15.42
N ALA A 376 -11.82 12.52 16.65
CA ALA A 376 -12.57 12.06 17.84
C ALA A 376 -13.87 12.84 18.09
N MET A 377 -13.88 14.15 17.79
CA MET A 377 -15.06 15.01 17.99
C MET A 377 -16.14 14.77 16.93
N ILE A 378 -15.73 14.52 15.68
CA ILE A 378 -16.64 14.35 14.54
C ILE A 378 -17.42 13.02 14.64
N LEU A 379 -16.79 11.96 15.14
CA LEU A 379 -17.41 10.65 15.28
C LEU A 379 -18.49 10.58 16.38
N LEU A 380 -18.45 11.48 17.38
CA LEU A 380 -19.54 11.62 18.36
C LEU A 380 -20.82 12.18 17.73
N ALA A 381 -20.72 13.04 16.71
CA ALA A 381 -21.88 13.62 16.02
C ALA A 381 -22.48 12.68 14.96
N ALA A 382 -21.68 11.79 14.36
CA ALA A 382 -22.11 10.92 13.25
C ALA A 382 -22.99 9.73 13.68
N GLY A 383 -23.03 9.38 14.97
CA GLY A 383 -23.76 8.21 15.49
C GLY A 383 -25.29 8.34 15.52
N LEU A 384 -25.86 9.51 15.18
CA LEU A 384 -27.27 9.83 15.38
C LEU A 384 -28.21 9.53 14.18
N PHE A 385 -27.71 9.28 12.97
CA PHE A 385 -28.54 9.30 11.75
C PHE A 385 -28.13 8.31 10.64
N ALA A 386 -28.50 7.02 10.73
CA ALA A 386 -28.40 6.08 9.61
C ALA A 386 -29.38 4.88 9.68
N GLY A 387 -30.35 4.82 8.76
CA GLY A 387 -31.24 3.67 8.50
C GLY A 387 -32.03 3.85 7.19
N LEU A 388 -32.54 2.75 6.60
CA LEU A 388 -33.17 2.60 5.25
C LEU A 388 -32.14 2.71 4.07
N GLY A 389 -32.24 2.02 2.91
CA GLY A 389 -33.27 1.15 2.32
C GLY A 389 -32.72 -0.05 1.47
N THR A 390 -33.40 -0.45 0.38
CA THR A 390 -33.61 -1.91 0.07
C THR A 390 -33.98 -2.38 -1.38
N TYR A 391 -33.34 -3.47 -1.87
CA TYR A 391 -33.73 -4.45 -2.96
C TYR A 391 -33.82 -3.94 -4.45
N ALA A 392 -33.83 -4.73 -5.56
CA ALA A 392 -34.04 -6.18 -5.84
C ALA A 392 -33.34 -6.76 -7.14
N ALA A 393 -33.65 -8.03 -7.48
CA ALA A 393 -33.16 -9.01 -8.51
C ALA A 393 -33.14 -8.61 -10.03
N GLY A 394 -32.69 -9.40 -11.04
CA GLY A 394 -32.06 -10.74 -11.17
C GLY A 394 -32.09 -11.30 -12.64
N GLY A 395 -31.47 -12.46 -12.94
CA GLY A 395 -31.72 -13.27 -14.18
C GLY A 395 -30.54 -13.56 -15.15
N ASP A 396 -30.29 -14.86 -15.43
CA ASP A 396 -29.30 -15.45 -16.38
C ASP A 396 -29.96 -15.84 -17.73
N THR A 397 -29.29 -16.25 -18.83
CA THR A 397 -28.02 -16.97 -19.13
C THR A 397 -27.46 -16.47 -20.49
N ALA A 398 -26.46 -16.98 -21.23
CA ALA A 398 -25.22 -17.78 -21.03
C ALA A 398 -24.21 -17.24 -22.09
N CYS A 399 -22.91 -17.08 -21.77
CA CYS A 399 -21.96 -16.28 -22.59
C CYS A 399 -20.49 -16.48 -22.11
N PHE A 400 -19.50 -15.72 -22.61
CA PHE A 400 -18.15 -15.54 -21.99
C PHE A 400 -18.23 -15.24 -20.48
N ALA A 401 -19.30 -14.54 -20.10
CA ALA A 401 -19.90 -14.47 -18.77
C ALA A 401 -19.82 -15.76 -17.92
N CYS A 402 -20.05 -16.94 -18.51
CA CYS A 402 -20.00 -18.25 -17.83
C CYS A 402 -18.63 -18.58 -17.24
N MET A 403 -17.54 -17.96 -17.71
CA MET A 403 -16.23 -18.08 -17.04
C MET A 403 -16.25 -17.40 -15.67
N PHE A 404 -16.91 -16.24 -15.56
CA PHE A 404 -17.12 -15.54 -14.30
C PHE A 404 -18.16 -16.25 -13.43
N ASP A 405 -19.22 -16.85 -14.00
CA ASP A 405 -20.08 -17.77 -13.24
C ASP A 405 -19.32 -18.99 -12.73
N SER A 406 -18.43 -19.58 -13.52
CA SER A 406 -17.62 -20.72 -13.12
C SER A 406 -16.66 -20.34 -12.00
N LEU A 407 -16.06 -19.14 -12.08
CA LEU A 407 -15.24 -18.57 -11.02
C LEU A 407 -16.05 -18.35 -9.73
N GLN A 408 -17.28 -17.83 -9.81
CA GLN A 408 -18.13 -17.68 -8.62
C GLN A 408 -18.65 -19.02 -8.10
N ASN A 409 -19.06 -19.95 -8.97
CA ASN A 409 -19.47 -21.30 -8.58
C ASN A 409 -18.33 -22.09 -7.92
N TRP A 410 -17.08 -21.87 -8.37
CA TRP A 410 -15.90 -22.37 -7.67
C TRP A 410 -15.73 -21.68 -6.32
N TRP A 411 -15.79 -20.36 -6.27
CA TRP A 411 -15.66 -19.58 -5.04
C TRP A 411 -16.72 -19.95 -3.98
N ASP A 412 -17.97 -20.13 -4.38
CA ASP A 412 -19.09 -20.47 -3.50
C ASP A 412 -19.10 -21.96 -3.09
N ARG A 413 -18.31 -22.82 -3.75
CA ARG A 413 -18.02 -24.20 -3.31
C ARG A 413 -16.88 -24.30 -2.29
N LEU A 414 -16.00 -23.30 -2.24
CA LEU A 414 -14.93 -23.26 -1.27
C LEU A 414 -15.49 -23.05 0.14
N GLU A 415 -14.98 -23.81 1.08
CA GLU A 415 -15.30 -23.58 2.48
C GLU A 415 -14.80 -22.20 2.93
N TRP A 416 -15.42 -21.65 3.97
CA TRP A 416 -15.16 -20.26 4.39
C TRP A 416 -13.69 -20.01 4.76
N TYR A 417 -12.97 -21.05 5.20
CA TYR A 417 -11.54 -21.00 5.51
C TYR A 417 -10.65 -21.06 4.26
N GLU A 418 -11.09 -21.72 3.18
CA GLU A 418 -10.38 -21.76 1.90
C GLU A 418 -10.53 -20.42 1.17
N GLN A 419 -11.74 -19.86 1.17
CA GLN A 419 -11.99 -18.47 0.73
C GLN A 419 -11.07 -17.50 1.50
N ALA A 420 -11.05 -17.60 2.83
CA ALA A 420 -10.17 -16.77 3.67
C ALA A 420 -8.68 -16.98 3.32
N GLY A 421 -8.24 -18.22 3.08
CA GLY A 421 -6.89 -18.55 2.64
C GLY A 421 -6.48 -17.84 1.35
N ILE A 422 -7.37 -17.76 0.36
CA ILE A 422 -7.10 -17.03 -0.91
C ILE A 422 -7.02 -15.53 -0.68
N VAL A 423 -7.91 -14.94 0.14
CA VAL A 423 -7.85 -13.51 0.47
C VAL A 423 -6.57 -13.19 1.25
N LEU A 424 -6.16 -14.05 2.18
CA LEU A 424 -4.91 -13.93 2.92
C LEU A 424 -3.69 -14.08 1.99
N GLY A 425 -3.73 -14.99 1.01
CA GLY A 425 -2.73 -15.12 -0.05
C GLY A 425 -2.57 -13.84 -0.86
N ALA A 426 -3.66 -13.28 -1.36
CA ALA A 426 -3.65 -12.02 -2.11
C ALA A 426 -3.18 -10.83 -1.26
N LEU A 427 -3.57 -10.76 0.02
CA LEU A 427 -3.12 -9.75 0.98
C LEU A 427 -1.62 -9.84 1.25
N ALA A 428 -1.14 -11.05 1.56
CA ALA A 428 0.27 -11.32 1.84
C ALA A 428 1.14 -11.01 0.63
N LEU A 429 0.75 -11.44 -0.57
CA LEU A 429 1.50 -11.17 -1.80
C LEU A 429 1.58 -9.66 -2.08
N SER A 430 0.47 -8.96 -1.92
CA SER A 430 0.41 -7.51 -2.11
C SER A 430 1.26 -6.75 -1.08
N LEU A 431 1.37 -7.26 0.15
CA LEU A 431 2.20 -6.69 1.23
C LEU A 431 3.71 -6.70 0.95
N LEU A 432 4.20 -7.41 -0.08
CA LEU A 432 5.58 -7.29 -0.56
C LEU A 432 5.83 -6.03 -1.38
N PHE A 433 4.79 -5.43 -1.96
CA PHE A 433 4.94 -4.35 -2.94
C PHE A 433 4.32 -3.04 -2.45
N VAL A 434 3.29 -3.13 -1.62
CA VAL A 434 2.52 -1.97 -1.13
C VAL A 434 2.25 -2.07 0.38
N GLY A 435 1.89 -0.94 0.99
CA GLY A 435 1.49 -0.91 2.40
C GLY A 435 0.18 -1.66 2.66
N PHE A 436 -0.12 -1.89 3.94
CA PHE A 436 -1.27 -2.69 4.39
C PHE A 436 -2.62 -2.31 3.76
N TRP A 437 -2.94 -1.02 3.63
CA TRP A 437 -4.24 -0.60 3.09
C TRP A 437 -4.39 -0.82 1.58
N PRO A 438 -3.43 -0.41 0.72
CA PRO A 438 -3.43 -0.86 -0.67
C PRO A 438 -3.44 -2.39 -0.83
N ALA A 439 -2.68 -3.13 0.00
CA ALA A 439 -2.65 -4.59 -0.05
C ALA A 439 -4.01 -5.22 0.30
N LEU A 440 -4.69 -4.70 1.33
CA LEU A 440 -6.05 -5.10 1.69
C LEU A 440 -7.06 -4.70 0.60
N GLY A 441 -6.88 -3.54 -0.04
CA GLY A 441 -7.68 -3.14 -1.20
C GLY A 441 -7.55 -4.12 -2.37
N ILE A 442 -6.34 -4.58 -2.68
CA ILE A 442 -6.09 -5.59 -3.72
C ILE A 442 -6.73 -6.94 -3.30
N ALA A 443 -6.50 -7.41 -2.08
CA ALA A 443 -7.06 -8.66 -1.57
C ALA A 443 -8.60 -8.69 -1.58
N MET A 444 -9.24 -7.61 -1.10
CA MET A 444 -10.70 -7.44 -1.15
C MET A 444 -11.22 -7.22 -2.57
N THR A 445 -10.37 -6.78 -3.51
CA THR A 445 -10.71 -6.73 -4.94
C THR A 445 -10.70 -8.11 -5.55
N VAL A 446 -9.72 -8.97 -5.25
CA VAL A 446 -9.68 -10.38 -5.65
C VAL A 446 -10.90 -11.14 -5.10
N ALA A 447 -11.14 -11.04 -3.79
CA ALA A 447 -12.31 -11.63 -3.14
C ALA A 447 -13.63 -11.14 -3.76
N GLY A 448 -13.70 -9.83 -4.02
CA GLY A 448 -14.87 -9.20 -4.61
C GLY A 448 -15.12 -9.61 -6.06
N ILE A 449 -14.08 -9.83 -6.88
CA ILE A 449 -14.21 -10.29 -8.27
C ILE A 449 -14.64 -11.76 -8.30
N ALA A 450 -14.05 -12.62 -7.46
CA ALA A 450 -14.42 -14.03 -7.37
C ALA A 450 -15.88 -14.19 -6.89
N GLY A 451 -16.27 -13.50 -5.81
CA GLY A 451 -17.62 -13.51 -5.26
C GLY A 451 -18.65 -12.62 -5.98
N SER A 452 -18.28 -11.94 -7.08
CA SER A 452 -19.21 -11.18 -7.94
C SER A 452 -19.22 -11.69 -9.38
N GLY A 453 -18.76 -12.93 -9.61
CA GLY A 453 -18.69 -13.53 -10.92
C GLY A 453 -20.03 -13.51 -11.67
N HIS A 454 -21.15 -13.83 -11.00
CA HIS A 454 -22.49 -13.77 -11.58
C HIS A 454 -22.93 -12.35 -11.99
N GLN A 455 -22.48 -11.32 -11.29
CA GLN A 455 -22.80 -9.93 -11.64
C GLN A 455 -21.98 -9.47 -12.86
N ILE A 456 -20.69 -9.78 -12.88
CA ILE A 456 -19.80 -9.52 -14.03
C ILE A 456 -20.32 -10.28 -15.26
N ALA A 457 -20.73 -11.54 -15.07
CA ALA A 457 -21.37 -12.37 -16.07
C ALA A 457 -22.67 -11.73 -16.61
N GLY A 458 -23.55 -11.25 -15.73
CA GLY A 458 -24.79 -10.56 -16.08
C GLY A 458 -24.57 -9.28 -16.91
N TYR A 459 -23.52 -8.50 -16.62
CA TYR A 459 -23.17 -7.30 -17.40
C TYR A 459 -22.58 -7.63 -18.78
N ILE A 460 -21.88 -8.76 -18.92
CA ILE A 460 -21.37 -9.26 -20.20
C ILE A 460 -22.50 -9.86 -21.05
N ARG A 461 -23.50 -10.50 -20.43
CA ARG A 461 -24.70 -11.03 -21.10
C ARG A 461 -25.61 -9.93 -21.64
N ASP A 462 -25.76 -8.85 -20.90
CA ASP A 462 -26.63 -7.73 -21.27
C ASP A 462 -25.90 -6.39 -21.08
N PRO A 463 -25.14 -5.92 -22.10
CA PRO A 463 -24.44 -4.65 -22.01
C PRO A 463 -25.39 -3.44 -21.92
N ARG A 464 -26.70 -3.58 -22.22
CA ARG A 464 -27.67 -2.50 -21.99
C ARG A 464 -27.96 -2.32 -20.50
N LYS A 465 -27.76 -3.34 -19.65
CA LYS A 465 -27.75 -3.14 -18.19
C LYS A 465 -26.67 -2.13 -17.79
N MET A 466 -25.49 -2.10 -18.41
CA MET A 466 -24.47 -1.08 -18.11
C MET A 466 -24.88 0.35 -18.52
N LEU A 467 -25.90 0.51 -19.37
CA LEU A 467 -26.41 1.82 -19.82
C LEU A 467 -27.59 2.33 -18.96
N THR A 468 -28.13 1.50 -18.06
CA THR A 468 -29.05 2.01 -17.03
C THR A 468 -28.27 2.87 -16.03
N PRO A 469 -28.76 4.07 -15.65
CA PRO A 469 -28.02 5.00 -14.79
C PRO A 469 -27.51 4.36 -13.49
N GLU A 470 -28.32 3.48 -12.90
CA GLU A 470 -28.05 2.79 -11.64
C GLU A 470 -26.85 1.81 -11.73
N ASN A 471 -26.73 1.07 -12.83
CA ASN A 471 -25.64 0.11 -13.02
C ASN A 471 -24.36 0.76 -13.55
N ALA A 472 -24.48 1.79 -14.40
CA ALA A 472 -23.35 2.64 -14.77
C ALA A 472 -22.72 3.26 -13.50
N LEU A 473 -23.59 3.77 -12.61
CA LEU A 473 -23.19 4.27 -11.30
C LEU A 473 -22.60 3.17 -10.43
N ALA A 474 -23.16 1.95 -10.40
CA ALA A 474 -22.63 0.84 -9.60
C ALA A 474 -21.23 0.38 -10.05
N ILE A 475 -20.97 0.31 -11.37
CA ILE A 475 -19.65 -0.06 -11.91
C ILE A 475 -18.65 1.07 -11.69
N ALA A 476 -19.00 2.33 -11.99
CA ALA A 476 -18.16 3.49 -11.70
C ALA A 476 -17.87 3.60 -10.19
N THR A 477 -18.87 3.39 -9.35
CA THR A 477 -18.73 3.36 -7.88
C THR A 477 -17.89 2.17 -7.44
N GLY A 478 -17.96 1.00 -8.08
CA GLY A 478 -17.07 -0.13 -7.82
C GLY A 478 -15.61 0.14 -8.19
N ILE A 479 -15.35 0.88 -9.27
CA ILE A 479 -14.01 1.30 -9.73
C ILE A 479 -13.45 2.46 -8.88
N VAL A 480 -14.32 3.31 -8.35
CA VAL A 480 -13.94 4.38 -7.40
C VAL A 480 -13.76 3.81 -5.98
N LEU A 481 -14.60 2.88 -5.53
CA LEU A 481 -14.52 2.23 -4.23
C LEU A 481 -13.44 1.14 -4.14
N SER A 482 -12.89 0.65 -5.25
CA SER A 482 -11.64 -0.13 -5.23
C SER A 482 -10.40 0.77 -5.10
N ARG A 483 -10.54 2.08 -5.32
CA ARG A 483 -9.52 3.11 -5.06
C ARG A 483 -9.68 3.79 -3.68
N ILE A 484 -10.69 3.43 -2.88
CA ILE A 484 -10.95 3.95 -1.53
C ILE A 484 -11.02 2.76 -0.54
N PRO A 485 -10.32 2.74 0.61
CA PRO A 485 -9.96 1.48 1.29
C PRO A 485 -11.08 0.68 1.99
N PHE A 486 -12.37 0.99 1.79
CA PHE A 486 -13.46 0.50 2.63
C PHE A 486 -14.76 0.05 1.93
N GLY A 487 -14.88 0.16 0.60
CA GLY A 487 -16.18 0.02 -0.07
C GLY A 487 -16.85 -1.36 -0.06
N ARG A 488 -16.08 -2.47 -0.06
CA ARG A 488 -16.64 -3.83 -0.25
C ARG A 488 -16.90 -4.64 1.02
N ALA A 489 -16.37 -4.24 2.18
CA ALA A 489 -16.55 -5.00 3.43
C ALA A 489 -17.99 -4.96 3.99
N LEU A 490 -18.78 -3.93 3.62
CA LEU A 490 -20.16 -3.76 4.07
C LEU A 490 -21.16 -4.76 3.44
N GLY A 491 -20.88 -5.28 2.24
CA GLY A 491 -21.81 -6.18 1.54
C GLY A 491 -21.91 -7.58 2.16
N TRP A 492 -20.80 -8.10 2.67
CA TRP A 492 -20.69 -9.49 3.15
C TRP A 492 -21.41 -9.74 4.49
N LEU A 493 -21.31 -8.80 5.43
CA LEU A 493 -22.00 -8.87 6.73
C LEU A 493 -23.53 -8.86 6.60
N GLY A 494 -24.07 -8.25 5.54
CA GLY A 494 -25.52 -8.15 5.30
C GLY A 494 -26.20 -9.43 4.80
N GLN A 495 -25.48 -10.52 4.55
CA GLN A 495 -26.05 -11.78 4.04
C GLN A 495 -26.35 -12.79 5.15
N LYS A 496 -25.41 -13.08 6.06
CA LYS A 496 -25.60 -14.11 7.11
C LYS A 496 -26.64 -13.75 8.18
N GLY A 497 -26.92 -12.46 8.41
CA GLY A 497 -27.95 -12.02 9.38
C GLY A 497 -29.40 -12.31 8.96
N ARG A 498 -29.68 -12.51 7.67
CA ARG A 498 -31.05 -12.58 7.12
C ARG A 498 -31.87 -13.77 7.63
N ALA A 499 -31.22 -14.92 7.86
CA ALA A 499 -31.88 -16.13 8.33
C ALA A 499 -32.33 -16.02 9.80
N TYR A 500 -31.53 -15.35 10.64
CA TYR A 500 -31.80 -15.22 12.08
C TYR A 500 -32.99 -14.28 12.34
N VAL A 501 -33.04 -13.15 11.64
CA VAL A 501 -34.13 -12.15 11.78
C VAL A 501 -35.47 -12.69 11.27
N ARG A 502 -35.47 -13.47 10.17
CA ARG A 502 -36.69 -14.13 9.65
C ARG A 502 -37.33 -15.03 10.72
N LYS A 503 -36.50 -15.85 11.38
CA LYS A 503 -36.91 -16.76 12.48
C LYS A 503 -37.44 -16.03 13.74
N LEU A 504 -37.12 -14.74 13.89
CA LEU A 504 -37.60 -13.89 14.98
C LEU A 504 -38.95 -13.23 14.66
N LEU A 505 -39.16 -12.82 13.40
CA LEU A 505 -40.38 -12.16 12.94
C LEU A 505 -41.58 -13.13 12.86
N ASP A 506 -41.35 -14.36 12.43
CA ASP A 506 -42.38 -15.41 12.39
C ASP A 506 -42.97 -15.74 13.78
N ARG A 507 -42.24 -15.44 14.87
CA ARG A 507 -42.72 -15.57 16.27
C ARG A 507 -43.58 -14.41 16.75
N ILE A 508 -43.59 -13.28 16.06
CA ILE A 508 -44.21 -12.02 16.53
C ILE A 508 -45.44 -11.65 15.68
N GLY A 509 -45.50 -12.11 14.43
CA GLY A 509 -46.54 -11.75 13.45
C GLY A 509 -47.88 -12.49 13.52
N SER A 510 -48.46 -12.72 14.71
CA SER A 510 -49.75 -13.43 14.83
C SER A 510 -50.79 -12.72 15.71
N ARG A 511 -51.46 -11.69 15.17
CA ARG A 511 -52.81 -11.23 15.55
C ARG A 511 -53.36 -10.22 14.52
N LYS A 512 -54.56 -10.49 13.99
CA LYS A 512 -55.38 -9.57 13.15
C LYS A 512 -56.74 -9.35 13.82
N PRO A 513 -57.31 -8.14 13.69
CA PRO A 513 -58.77 -7.95 13.56
C PRO A 513 -59.20 -7.76 12.09
N LYS A 514 -60.51 -7.72 11.83
CA LYS A 514 -61.19 -7.75 10.50
C LYS A 514 -62.11 -6.53 10.27
N ALA A 515 -62.69 -6.48 9.05
CA ALA A 515 -63.89 -5.75 8.59
C ALA A 515 -63.70 -4.31 8.05
N ASP A 516 -64.40 -3.83 7.00
CA ASP A 516 -65.19 -4.47 5.91
C ASP A 516 -65.31 -3.49 4.69
N VAL A 517 -65.88 -3.92 3.55
CA VAL A 517 -65.93 -3.18 2.24
C VAL A 517 -67.33 -3.23 1.59
N PRO A 518 -67.82 -2.14 0.95
CA PRO A 518 -68.33 -2.18 -0.46
C PRO A 518 -67.94 -0.91 -1.29
N GLU A 519 -67.37 -0.96 -2.51
CA GLU A 519 -67.94 -1.16 -3.88
C GLU A 519 -68.44 0.11 -4.67
N LYS A 520 -67.63 0.54 -5.67
CA LYS A 520 -67.87 0.98 -7.10
C LYS A 520 -69.19 1.67 -7.58
N PRO A 521 -69.26 2.26 -8.82
CA PRO A 521 -68.39 3.18 -9.62
C PRO A 521 -69.29 4.30 -10.26
N PRO A 522 -69.23 4.76 -11.55
CA PRO A 522 -68.17 5.07 -12.56
C PRO A 522 -68.27 6.52 -13.15
N SER A 523 -67.48 6.91 -14.18
CA SER A 523 -67.91 7.66 -15.42
C SER A 523 -66.71 8.11 -16.32
N THR A 524 -66.98 8.51 -17.57
CA THR A 524 -66.03 8.68 -18.70
C THR A 524 -66.22 9.98 -19.54
N GLY A 525 -65.11 10.69 -19.81
CA GLY A 525 -64.72 11.43 -21.04
C GLY A 525 -65.64 12.35 -21.89
N LYS A 526 -65.10 13.49 -22.36
CA LYS A 526 -65.21 14.06 -23.75
C LYS A 526 -64.41 15.39 -23.95
N HIS A 527 -63.90 15.60 -25.17
CA HIS A 527 -63.35 16.86 -25.77
C HIS A 527 -64.49 17.66 -26.49
N PRO A 528 -64.32 18.80 -27.26
CA PRO A 528 -63.11 19.45 -27.84
C PRO A 528 -63.09 21.02 -27.90
N ASN A 529 -62.02 21.63 -28.48
CA ASN A 529 -62.08 22.62 -29.61
C ASN A 529 -60.72 23.28 -29.99
N GLU A 530 -60.66 23.81 -31.21
CA GLU A 530 -59.53 24.37 -32.00
C GLU A 530 -59.77 25.90 -32.27
N PRO A 531 -59.09 26.68 -33.17
CA PRO A 531 -57.82 26.52 -33.93
C PRO A 531 -56.94 27.83 -34.12
N ARG A 532 -55.85 27.69 -34.90
CA ARG A 532 -55.27 28.60 -35.94
C ARG A 532 -53.81 29.11 -35.84
N LYS A 533 -53.16 28.98 -37.02
CA LYS A 533 -51.85 29.44 -37.54
C LYS A 533 -51.97 30.88 -38.14
N PRO A 534 -50.93 31.58 -38.70
CA PRO A 534 -49.76 31.03 -39.42
C PRO A 534 -48.43 31.84 -39.23
N ASP A 535 -47.36 31.82 -40.06
CA ASP A 535 -47.09 31.25 -41.41
C ASP A 535 -45.60 30.80 -41.69
N GLU A 536 -45.12 30.95 -42.93
CA GLU A 536 -43.94 30.39 -43.62
C GLU A 536 -42.72 31.35 -43.81
N GLU A 537 -41.49 30.80 -43.94
CA GLU A 537 -40.69 30.80 -45.20
C GLU A 537 -39.32 30.10 -45.04
N ALA A 538 -38.74 29.62 -46.15
CA ALA A 538 -37.38 29.05 -46.23
C ALA A 538 -36.74 29.44 -47.58
N PRO A 539 -35.39 29.49 -47.68
CA PRO A 539 -34.76 28.51 -48.59
C PRO A 539 -33.33 28.03 -48.25
N LYS A 540 -33.08 26.76 -48.59
CA LYS A 540 -31.90 26.17 -49.29
C LYS A 540 -30.66 27.09 -49.44
N LYS A 541 -29.45 26.71 -48.99
CA LYS A 541 -28.45 25.75 -49.57
C LYS A 541 -27.12 25.96 -48.77
N ASP A 542 -26.05 25.18 -48.85
CA ASP A 542 -25.63 24.10 -49.77
C ASP A 542 -24.75 23.07 -49.00
N LYS A 543 -24.31 21.99 -49.65
CA LYS A 543 -23.28 21.08 -49.09
C LYS A 543 -21.88 21.62 -49.35
N THR A 544 -20.95 21.47 -48.41
CA THR A 544 -19.50 21.47 -48.72
C THR A 544 -18.77 20.54 -47.75
N GLU A 545 -17.76 19.86 -48.29
CA GLU A 545 -17.01 18.75 -47.70
C GLU A 545 -16.37 19.03 -46.32
N GLU A 546 -16.36 18.01 -45.44
CA GLU A 546 -15.39 17.94 -44.34
C GLU A 546 -14.01 17.57 -44.93
N GLU A 547 -13.25 18.59 -45.36
CA GLU A 547 -11.84 18.39 -45.68
C GLU A 547 -11.02 18.10 -44.43
N THR A 548 -10.19 17.07 -44.51
CA THR A 548 -9.07 16.82 -43.60
C THR A 548 -8.02 17.92 -43.76
N GLY A 549 -8.03 18.91 -42.86
CA GLY A 549 -7.02 19.97 -42.79
C GLY A 549 -5.96 19.70 -41.72
N ASP A 550 -4.76 19.32 -42.15
CA ASP A 550 -3.56 19.24 -41.30
C ASP A 550 -3.05 20.65 -40.95
N GLY A 551 -2.11 20.74 -40.01
CA GLY A 551 -1.85 21.95 -39.23
C GLY A 551 -1.36 23.21 -39.97
N ALA A 552 -1.79 24.36 -39.45
CA ALA A 552 -1.09 25.63 -39.57
C ALA A 552 -0.82 26.18 -38.15
N PRO A 553 0.41 26.61 -37.81
CA PRO A 553 0.74 27.05 -36.46
C PRO A 553 0.26 28.49 -36.21
N PRO A 554 -0.24 28.81 -34.99
CA PRO A 554 -0.37 30.21 -34.60
C PRO A 554 1.03 30.81 -34.43
N THR A 555 1.37 31.77 -35.28
CA THR A 555 2.62 32.54 -35.18
C THR A 555 2.54 33.52 -34.01
N GLY A 556 2.93 33.06 -32.83
CA GLY A 556 3.19 33.87 -31.64
C GLY A 556 3.79 33.00 -30.54
N LYS A 557 4.73 33.54 -29.75
CA LYS A 557 5.40 32.81 -28.67
C LYS A 557 4.47 32.63 -27.46
N THR A 558 3.63 31.60 -27.49
CA THR A 558 2.90 31.10 -26.33
C THR A 558 3.72 30.06 -25.55
N TYR A 559 3.55 30.07 -24.23
CA TYR A 559 4.30 29.21 -23.31
C TYR A 559 3.37 28.55 -22.31
N ASN A 560 3.35 27.22 -22.27
CA ASN A 560 2.43 26.43 -21.46
C ASN A 560 3.10 25.96 -20.16
N GLU A 561 2.31 25.82 -19.09
CA GLU A 561 2.73 25.41 -17.75
C GLU A 561 4.05 26.07 -17.29
N VAL A 562 4.01 27.38 -17.00
CA VAL A 562 5.20 28.14 -16.58
C VAL A 562 5.20 28.37 -15.08
N GLU A 563 6.21 27.85 -14.38
CA GLU A 563 6.32 27.93 -12.92
C GLU A 563 7.19 29.12 -12.48
N ILE A 564 6.70 29.92 -11.52
CA ILE A 564 7.46 30.98 -10.84
C ILE A 564 8.05 30.48 -9.53
N VAL A 565 9.29 30.87 -9.23
CA VAL A 565 10.05 30.42 -8.05
C VAL A 565 10.60 31.57 -7.21
N ASP A 566 10.83 31.31 -5.92
CA ASP A 566 11.50 32.23 -4.99
C ASP A 566 13.03 32.25 -5.18
N HIS A 567 13.72 33.12 -4.44
CA HIS A 567 15.20 33.22 -4.46
C HIS A 567 15.94 31.94 -4.00
N ARG A 568 15.23 30.94 -3.46
CA ARG A 568 15.77 29.63 -3.03
C ARG A 568 15.43 28.51 -4.04
N GLY A 569 14.71 28.82 -5.12
CA GLY A 569 14.23 27.85 -6.10
C GLY A 569 12.96 27.09 -5.68
N SER A 570 12.30 27.50 -4.60
CA SER A 570 11.02 26.96 -4.14
C SER A 570 9.89 27.41 -5.07
N PRO A 571 8.93 26.55 -5.44
CA PRO A 571 7.81 26.94 -6.29
C PRO A 571 6.83 27.85 -5.56
N LEU A 572 6.47 28.97 -6.19
CA LEU A 572 5.48 29.93 -5.70
C LEU A 572 4.13 29.79 -6.42
N GLY A 573 4.11 29.29 -7.66
CA GLY A 573 2.89 29.12 -8.44
C GLY A 573 3.19 28.85 -9.91
N GLU A 574 2.15 28.55 -10.65
CA GLU A 574 2.20 28.14 -12.05
C GLU A 574 1.13 28.89 -12.84
N PHE A 575 1.44 29.27 -14.09
CA PHE A 575 0.49 29.83 -15.06
C PHE A 575 0.24 28.80 -16.15
N ASP A 576 -1.03 28.60 -16.50
CA ASP A 576 -1.46 27.50 -17.38
C ASP A 576 -0.97 27.75 -18.83
N GLU A 577 -1.15 28.98 -19.36
CA GLU A 577 -0.56 29.44 -20.62
C GLU A 577 -0.23 30.96 -20.55
N ILE A 578 0.90 31.37 -21.15
CA ILE A 578 1.36 32.76 -21.24
C ILE A 578 1.56 33.14 -22.71
N ASP A 579 0.83 34.15 -23.19
CA ASP A 579 1.08 34.82 -24.47
C ASP A 579 1.85 36.12 -24.21
N VAL A 580 3.15 36.09 -24.46
CA VAL A 580 4.06 37.23 -24.19
C VAL A 580 3.89 38.36 -25.21
N GLU A 581 3.47 38.04 -26.44
CA GLU A 581 3.29 39.03 -27.52
C GLU A 581 2.00 39.83 -27.34
N LYS A 582 0.90 39.17 -26.92
CA LYS A 582 -0.35 39.87 -26.56
C LYS A 582 -0.35 40.38 -25.12
N GLY A 583 0.58 39.92 -24.29
CA GLY A 583 0.65 40.26 -22.86
C GLY A 583 -0.56 39.73 -22.08
N ILE A 584 -0.84 38.43 -22.20
CA ILE A 584 -2.02 37.77 -21.61
C ILE A 584 -1.61 36.50 -20.88
N PHE A 585 -2.12 36.32 -19.65
CA PHE A 585 -2.18 35.04 -18.97
C PHE A 585 -3.51 34.33 -19.30
N TYR A 586 -3.44 33.13 -19.86
CA TYR A 586 -4.60 32.26 -20.05
C TYR A 586 -4.69 31.26 -18.90
N GLU A 587 -5.90 31.01 -18.42
CA GLU A 587 -6.15 30.32 -17.15
C GLU A 587 -7.33 29.35 -17.25
N ASP A 588 -7.03 28.06 -17.16
CA ASP A 588 -7.93 26.97 -17.55
C ASP A 588 -8.65 26.37 -16.34
N LYS A 589 -9.98 26.46 -16.32
CA LYS A 589 -10.76 26.22 -15.10
C LYS A 589 -11.95 25.31 -15.40
N THR A 590 -11.84 24.06 -14.96
CA THR A 590 -12.94 23.10 -15.09
C THR A 590 -14.01 23.30 -14.02
N ALA A 591 -15.24 23.50 -14.49
CA ALA A 591 -16.47 23.56 -13.71
C ALA A 591 -17.11 22.15 -13.55
N LYS A 592 -16.58 21.12 -14.23
CA LYS A 592 -17.10 19.75 -14.21
C LYS A 592 -17.24 19.21 -12.79
N GLY A 593 -18.48 18.99 -12.37
CA GLY A 593 -18.83 18.46 -11.06
C GLY A 593 -19.47 19.47 -10.11
N LEU A 594 -19.68 20.73 -10.52
CA LEU A 594 -20.57 21.65 -9.82
C LEU A 594 -21.99 21.07 -9.69
N ASP A 595 -22.51 20.46 -10.74
CA ASP A 595 -23.85 19.85 -10.77
C ASP A 595 -23.93 18.49 -10.04
N ARG A 596 -22.83 18.00 -9.46
CA ARG A 596 -22.83 16.75 -8.69
C ARG A 596 -23.42 16.98 -7.30
N LEU A 597 -24.68 16.62 -7.17
CA LEU A 597 -25.37 16.54 -5.88
C LEU A 597 -24.69 15.50 -4.98
N ASN A 598 -24.46 15.88 -3.72
CA ASN A 598 -23.96 14.99 -2.69
C ASN A 598 -25.03 13.90 -2.39
N PRO A 599 -24.70 12.60 -2.53
CA PRO A 599 -25.67 11.51 -2.37
C PRO A 599 -26.37 11.45 -1.00
N ARG A 600 -25.83 12.13 0.03
CA ARG A 600 -26.38 12.14 1.39
C ARG A 600 -27.20 13.38 1.73
N THR A 601 -27.12 14.45 0.93
CA THR A 601 -27.82 15.73 1.22
C THR A 601 -28.65 16.26 0.06
N GLY A 602 -28.50 15.71 -1.15
CA GLY A 602 -29.24 16.16 -2.33
C GLY A 602 -28.83 17.55 -2.84
N GLN A 603 -27.77 18.15 -2.30
CA GLN A 603 -27.28 19.49 -2.66
C GLN A 603 -25.89 19.42 -3.31
N PRO A 604 -25.53 20.38 -4.19
CA PRO A 604 -24.18 20.49 -4.74
C PRO A 604 -23.08 20.49 -3.67
N THR A 605 -21.90 19.96 -4.00
CA THR A 605 -20.77 19.92 -3.05
C THR A 605 -20.20 21.31 -2.72
N GLN A 606 -20.37 22.28 -3.63
CA GLN A 606 -20.10 23.70 -3.46
C GLN A 606 -21.00 24.48 -4.42
N THR A 607 -21.35 25.72 -4.12
CA THR A 607 -22.14 26.57 -5.04
C THR A 607 -21.26 27.13 -6.18
N PRO A 608 -21.86 27.60 -7.30
CA PRO A 608 -21.11 28.29 -8.35
C PRO A 608 -20.32 29.51 -7.82
N GLN A 609 -20.88 30.27 -6.87
CA GLN A 609 -20.18 31.38 -6.21
C GLN A 609 -18.97 30.89 -5.39
N GLN A 610 -19.13 29.85 -4.56
CA GLN A 610 -18.02 29.26 -3.81
C GLN A 610 -16.91 28.70 -4.71
N PHE A 611 -17.27 28.18 -5.89
CA PHE A 611 -16.30 27.79 -6.92
C PHE A 611 -15.58 29.01 -7.51
N ALA A 612 -16.32 30.05 -7.91
CA ALA A 612 -15.75 31.25 -8.53
C ALA A 612 -14.83 32.01 -7.55
N ASP A 613 -15.26 32.21 -6.30
CA ASP A 613 -14.48 32.87 -5.25
C ASP A 613 -13.17 32.13 -4.96
N LYS A 614 -13.18 30.80 -5.05
CA LYS A 614 -12.02 29.94 -4.80
C LYS A 614 -11.09 29.82 -6.00
N GLN A 615 -11.63 29.57 -7.19
CA GLN A 615 -10.84 29.22 -8.38
C GLN A 615 -10.45 30.42 -9.23
N ILE A 616 -11.25 31.49 -9.21
CA ILE A 616 -11.00 32.73 -9.94
C ILE A 616 -10.40 33.76 -8.98
N LEU A 617 -11.18 34.28 -8.02
CA LEU A 617 -10.76 35.37 -7.14
C LEU A 617 -9.54 35.00 -6.26
N GLY A 618 -9.67 33.98 -5.41
CA GLY A 618 -8.63 33.61 -4.43
C GLY A 618 -7.30 33.17 -5.06
N LYS A 619 -7.37 32.34 -6.10
CA LYS A 619 -6.17 31.92 -6.86
C LYS A 619 -5.49 33.08 -7.57
N THR A 620 -6.25 33.94 -8.26
CA THR A 620 -5.67 35.06 -9.02
C THR A 620 -5.04 36.10 -8.11
N ARG A 621 -5.69 36.44 -6.99
CA ARG A 621 -5.10 37.29 -5.94
C ARG A 621 -3.74 36.74 -5.46
N THR A 622 -3.68 35.43 -5.21
CA THR A 622 -2.45 34.74 -4.79
C THR A 622 -1.38 34.77 -5.88
N ARG A 623 -1.74 34.52 -7.15
CA ARG A 623 -0.80 34.57 -8.29
C ARG A 623 -0.22 35.96 -8.51
N ILE A 624 -1.02 37.02 -8.44
CA ILE A 624 -0.54 38.41 -8.57
C ILE A 624 0.45 38.75 -7.45
N GLN A 625 0.14 38.36 -6.21
CA GLN A 625 1.04 38.56 -5.06
C GLN A 625 2.35 37.77 -5.20
N ASN A 626 2.27 36.53 -5.69
CA ASN A 626 3.43 35.67 -5.88
C ASN A 626 4.31 36.12 -7.06
N LEU A 627 3.72 36.63 -8.15
CA LEU A 627 4.45 37.21 -9.28
C LEU A 627 5.26 38.46 -8.88
N ALA A 628 4.76 39.25 -7.93
CA ALA A 628 5.52 40.38 -7.38
C ALA A 628 6.77 39.93 -6.61
N GLN A 629 6.69 38.80 -5.90
CA GLN A 629 7.73 38.22 -5.04
C GLN A 629 8.64 37.18 -5.74
N ALA A 630 8.30 36.79 -6.97
CA ALA A 630 9.09 35.82 -7.73
C ALA A 630 10.51 36.34 -8.03
N ALA A 631 11.45 35.41 -8.09
CA ALA A 631 12.85 35.64 -8.43
C ALA A 631 13.22 35.13 -9.82
N ALA A 632 12.57 34.06 -10.29
CA ALA A 632 12.77 33.49 -11.62
C ALA A 632 11.54 32.69 -12.09
N THR A 633 11.58 32.30 -13.36
CA THR A 633 10.66 31.36 -14.02
C THR A 633 11.40 30.05 -14.36
N ARG A 634 10.68 28.93 -14.48
CA ARG A 634 11.21 27.66 -14.99
C ARG A 634 10.12 26.81 -15.70
N PRO A 635 10.49 25.93 -16.63
CA PRO A 635 9.54 24.97 -17.23
C PRO A 635 9.08 23.93 -16.20
N THR A 636 7.82 23.49 -16.31
CA THR A 636 7.33 22.28 -15.63
C THR A 636 7.72 21.01 -16.40
N THR A 637 7.13 19.87 -16.04
CA THR A 637 7.38 18.58 -16.71
C THR A 637 6.54 18.39 -17.98
N ASN A 638 5.42 19.10 -18.15
CA ASN A 638 4.57 19.01 -19.36
C ASN A 638 4.48 20.35 -20.13
N GLY A 639 5.03 21.43 -19.59
CA GLY A 639 5.10 22.75 -20.22
C GLY A 639 6.12 22.91 -21.33
N THR A 640 6.21 24.14 -21.86
CA THR A 640 7.17 24.47 -22.92
C THR A 640 8.61 24.38 -22.39
N PRO A 641 9.55 23.68 -23.07
CA PRO A 641 10.91 23.47 -22.55
C PRO A 641 11.74 24.74 -22.35
N GLU A 642 11.49 25.77 -23.17
CA GLU A 642 11.99 27.12 -23.03
C GLU A 642 10.84 27.99 -22.51
N VAL A 643 11.09 28.82 -21.50
CA VAL A 643 10.07 29.68 -20.86
C VAL A 643 10.54 31.13 -20.83
N PRO A 644 9.62 32.11 -20.83
CA PRO A 644 9.99 33.52 -20.77
C PRO A 644 10.65 33.85 -19.43
N GLY A 645 11.61 34.77 -19.46
CA GLY A 645 12.24 35.29 -18.24
C GLY A 645 11.23 36.07 -17.39
N LEU A 646 11.46 36.14 -16.07
CA LEU A 646 10.54 36.82 -15.16
C LEU A 646 10.23 38.26 -15.59
N ASP A 647 11.22 39.01 -16.06
CA ASP A 647 11.05 40.41 -16.50
C ASP A 647 10.10 40.55 -17.70
N GLN A 648 9.98 39.52 -18.54
CA GLN A 648 9.08 39.50 -19.70
C GLN A 648 7.61 39.30 -19.29
N ILE A 649 7.35 38.68 -18.14
CA ILE A 649 5.99 38.39 -17.65
C ILE A 649 5.56 39.30 -16.49
N LYS A 650 6.50 39.94 -15.79
CA LYS A 650 6.20 40.80 -14.62
C LYS A 650 5.47 42.09 -14.98
N SER A 651 5.49 42.49 -16.26
CA SER A 651 4.72 43.61 -16.83
C SER A 651 3.30 43.22 -17.28
N ILE A 652 2.98 41.93 -17.40
CA ILE A 652 1.68 41.45 -17.88
C ILE A 652 0.57 41.79 -16.86
N ARG A 653 -0.53 42.36 -17.35
CA ARG A 653 -1.69 42.80 -16.54
C ARG A 653 -3.03 42.19 -16.98
N SER A 654 -3.05 41.39 -18.05
CA SER A 654 -4.27 40.79 -18.59
C SER A 654 -4.39 39.32 -18.22
N PHE A 655 -5.57 38.93 -17.74
CA PHE A 655 -5.96 37.54 -17.46
C PHE A 655 -7.21 37.18 -18.25
N VAL A 656 -7.19 36.03 -18.92
CA VAL A 656 -8.32 35.44 -19.64
C VAL A 656 -8.59 34.03 -19.09
N PHE A 657 -9.71 33.86 -18.40
CA PHE A 657 -10.12 32.56 -17.87
C PHE A 657 -10.87 31.75 -18.92
N ARG A 658 -10.44 30.52 -19.22
CA ARG A 658 -11.15 29.58 -20.12
C ARG A 658 -11.90 28.55 -19.28
N LEU A 659 -13.23 28.57 -19.35
CA LEU A 659 -14.12 27.72 -18.55
C LEU A 659 -14.89 26.72 -19.41
N ASP A 660 -14.95 25.47 -18.96
CA ASP A 660 -15.69 24.39 -19.62
C ASP A 660 -17.16 24.26 -19.21
N GLY A 661 -17.58 25.05 -18.21
CA GLY A 661 -18.98 25.23 -17.82
C GLY A 661 -19.57 26.52 -18.39
N ASN A 662 -20.87 26.54 -18.64
CA ASN A 662 -21.58 27.67 -19.24
C ASN A 662 -23.03 27.82 -18.72
N THR A 663 -23.28 27.57 -17.43
CA THR A 663 -24.60 27.78 -16.84
C THR A 663 -24.81 29.25 -16.45
N PRO A 664 -26.03 29.82 -16.49
CA PRO A 664 -26.30 31.21 -16.12
C PRO A 664 -25.85 31.54 -14.68
N GLU A 665 -25.99 30.60 -13.75
CA GLU A 665 -25.58 30.75 -12.36
C GLU A 665 -24.05 30.82 -12.23
N LEU A 666 -23.32 30.05 -13.06
CA LEU A 666 -21.87 30.11 -13.12
C LEU A 666 -21.37 31.40 -13.78
N GLN A 667 -22.03 31.86 -14.85
CA GLN A 667 -21.70 33.15 -15.47
C GLN A 667 -21.83 34.30 -14.47
N SER A 668 -22.96 34.39 -13.76
CA SER A 668 -23.18 35.40 -12.72
C SER A 668 -22.17 35.30 -11.58
N ALA A 669 -21.88 34.09 -11.09
CA ALA A 669 -20.91 33.86 -10.02
C ALA A 669 -19.48 34.27 -10.39
N VAL A 670 -19.05 33.93 -11.61
CA VAL A 670 -17.73 34.31 -12.12
C VAL A 670 -17.66 35.82 -12.32
N GLU A 671 -18.68 36.44 -12.91
CA GLU A 671 -18.71 37.90 -13.12
C GLU A 671 -18.70 38.68 -11.78
N ASN A 672 -19.33 38.17 -10.73
CA ASN A 672 -19.19 38.71 -9.37
C ASN A 672 -17.73 38.67 -8.88
N SER A 673 -17.05 37.53 -9.07
CA SER A 673 -15.63 37.34 -8.69
C SER A 673 -14.68 38.22 -9.51
N LEU A 674 -14.95 38.38 -10.81
CA LEU A 674 -14.18 39.26 -11.70
C LEU A 674 -14.37 40.73 -11.33
N ASN A 675 -15.59 41.16 -11.00
CA ASN A 675 -15.84 42.52 -10.54
C ASN A 675 -15.18 42.82 -9.18
N GLN A 676 -15.02 41.81 -8.31
CA GLN A 676 -14.19 41.97 -7.11
C GLN A 676 -12.70 42.08 -7.47
N LEU A 677 -12.17 41.25 -8.38
CA LEU A 677 -10.78 41.37 -8.85
C LEU A 677 -10.49 42.74 -9.47
N ARG A 678 -11.38 43.28 -10.32
CA ARG A 678 -11.26 44.61 -10.93
C ARG A 678 -11.25 45.75 -9.89
N ARG A 679 -11.89 45.57 -8.72
CA ARG A 679 -11.84 46.54 -7.61
C ARG A 679 -10.56 46.43 -6.78
N GLU A 680 -10.04 45.22 -6.59
CA GLU A 680 -8.81 44.97 -5.83
C GLU A 680 -7.54 45.27 -6.64
N PHE A 681 -7.61 45.12 -7.95
CA PHE A 681 -6.50 45.27 -8.90
C PHE A 681 -6.94 46.13 -10.11
N PRO A 682 -7.11 47.45 -9.94
CA PRO A 682 -7.63 48.33 -11.00
C PRO A 682 -6.72 48.41 -12.23
N ASP A 683 -5.41 48.18 -12.07
CA ASP A 683 -4.42 48.16 -13.15
C ASP A 683 -4.39 46.83 -13.94
N TYR A 684 -5.28 45.88 -13.62
CA TYR A 684 -5.37 44.57 -14.26
C TYR A 684 -6.70 44.38 -15.00
N THR A 685 -6.64 43.75 -16.17
CA THR A 685 -7.81 43.39 -16.96
C THR A 685 -8.15 41.92 -16.78
N PHE A 686 -9.42 41.63 -16.46
CA PHE A 686 -9.89 40.26 -16.20
C PHE A 686 -11.10 39.93 -17.08
N ASN A 687 -10.92 38.96 -17.98
CA ASN A 687 -11.91 38.50 -18.96
C ASN A 687 -12.17 37.00 -18.82
N VAL A 688 -13.28 36.51 -19.35
CA VAL A 688 -13.66 35.09 -19.30
C VAL A 688 -14.28 34.63 -20.62
N ILE A 689 -13.98 33.38 -20.99
CA ILE A 689 -14.57 32.65 -22.10
C ILE A 689 -15.26 31.42 -21.52
N PHE A 690 -16.57 31.26 -21.77
CA PHE A 690 -17.36 30.12 -21.29
C PHE A 690 -17.65 29.12 -22.42
N GLY A 691 -17.74 27.83 -22.08
CA GLY A 691 -18.25 26.80 -22.99
C GLY A 691 -17.24 26.23 -23.98
N GLY A 692 -15.95 26.22 -23.65
CA GLY A 692 -14.88 25.61 -24.46
C GLY A 692 -14.37 24.28 -23.91
N LYS A 693 -13.37 23.70 -24.59
CA LYS A 693 -12.37 22.91 -23.85
C LYS A 693 -11.55 23.91 -23.01
N PRO A 694 -11.29 23.62 -21.73
CA PRO A 694 -10.33 24.38 -20.94
C PRO A 694 -8.93 24.01 -21.42
#